data_AF-A0A2N2MCV5-F1
#
_entry.id   AF-A0A2N2MCV5-F1
#
_cell.length_a   1.000
_cell.length_b   1.000
_cell.length_c   1.000
_cell.angle_alpha   90.00
_cell.angle_beta   90.00
_cell.angle_gamma   90.00
#
_symmetry.space_group_name_H-M   'P 1'
#
loop_
_entity.id
_entity.type
_entity.pdbx_description
1 polymer ?
#
loop_
_entity_poly.entity_id
_entity_poly.type
_entity_poly.pdbx_seq_one_letter_code
_entity_poly.pdbx_strand_id
1 'polypeptide(L)'
;MNIFRKTLDWMKNLLLTLQVWIVRLQQKNWVSYHATKLIRKSQVRSQIKIIESIANKWSEWMHPTRWRSSLFIAICFVIFPQIISLLIFAVDLIPSQAISFLDKEFFSTLWQVFASIIGISFVIIVFLTEYSQSKGYTRRAFPIYAAETSMIFTIMTGLLTLMSMGITLALLGSHLRESNWVSGISLGNFALFFINLILTLILYVKTYQLLSPEYFRTILVKYHRRKILESVSKEFYKRLKQNLAIQFIQKLGIETSILRSENKKRISIKIQNDLSESLLVDDINLELIKLASKNAQKLKKEILKEQFVFSGLPGQNISLEYPEIASVVPELNQRKVLYPLQGAIRTKRRGLSAPKTTSDDLLINRDLISEAINAGQSENVKTSLDLYIETIDAFLASLRNFGHRFTPELAEREDGWLNRWDILEAVYSEFRSLIEEAIKSNNAEIIHEFVSFPIRVMNKALEYRDHLTFQKFVNMYPRIYILSKQFITNNQLANQIANRCGFLMAEFVNFQLEYRFKEKNLFEDDAKEFLAYAEHVLTVFSQLAKYQIDILDFTQYKLSIGAIQRMLQDFIERHNDYHMYILEVEYQNGNEIQKQEIESQIHREKALNSLIEKTQNTKKCALFGLGTWVCHLLDAEKISANDFLKLIQPLIGTFENLNQLTESYSFSLMMEERHRFNWSSWEMDEWPEDAYASGKGGAIHFSSWFSFFYTYLALMLTPENPDSIPQIKPLHHIKGTLDSTTNTIKYFSDNKKWETALEQLGNFKLRAQILVDALNAGYAQQLEINESELAQTPINNDKVKEFFEELEETWRNSGLMRDIYTVYGRYLSFEREMPPQKITPIRIYQHIPKGIFLEQSEIGYPNWGESFGRSLAQTEDRYLITFFDQLLQLSATKDTFDEIISQNISLLKSKSFIPIVLYGHELHRYFFESKNYQPRWKINKVDQQSMRKFDGLYNETVVLRAPIKPKSVVIYDPSKFGNLKQYKVDKDKPDFPLLLSVKEISAEQAQKYIKTPFTDPETGLALSEEAMSRKVQQNVELTILQLIDIGDINSNAGVVINFDKETLVSKTTRKKTSNKKTKSAS
;
A
#
# COMPACT_ATOMS: atom_id res chain seq x y z
N MET A 1 -56.00 -38.97 -24.59
CA MET A 1 -54.53 -39.06 -24.38
C MET A 1 -53.74 -37.88 -24.95
N ASN A 2 -53.89 -37.50 -26.23
CA ASN A 2 -53.10 -36.39 -26.81
C ASN A 2 -53.30 -35.02 -26.14
N ILE A 3 -54.53 -34.72 -25.68
CA ILE A 3 -54.83 -33.49 -24.95
C ILE A 3 -54.13 -33.49 -23.59
N PHE A 4 -54.24 -34.58 -22.82
CA PHE A 4 -53.58 -34.75 -21.51
C PHE A 4 -52.05 -34.65 -21.58
N ARG A 5 -51.43 -35.20 -22.64
CA ARG A 5 -49.99 -35.10 -22.89
C ARG A 5 -49.55 -33.65 -23.19
N LYS A 6 -50.31 -32.93 -24.01
CA LYS A 6 -50.09 -31.50 -24.29
C LYS A 6 -50.28 -30.62 -23.05
N THR A 7 -51.24 -30.93 -22.17
CA THR A 7 -51.42 -30.17 -20.91
C THR A 7 -50.29 -30.43 -19.92
N LEU A 8 -49.80 -31.66 -19.83
CA LEU A 8 -48.67 -32.02 -18.97
C LEU A 8 -47.37 -31.39 -19.46
N ASP A 9 -47.11 -31.39 -20.77
CA ASP A 9 -45.92 -30.74 -21.35
C ASP A 9 -45.99 -29.22 -21.22
N TRP A 10 -47.18 -28.62 -21.36
CA TRP A 10 -47.37 -27.18 -21.14
C TRP A 10 -47.17 -26.78 -19.67
N MET A 11 -47.74 -27.52 -18.71
CA MET A 11 -47.53 -27.27 -17.27
C MET A 11 -46.08 -27.49 -16.85
N LYS A 12 -45.41 -28.52 -17.39
CA LYS A 12 -44.00 -28.80 -17.15
C LYS A 12 -43.12 -27.68 -17.70
N ASN A 13 -43.41 -27.18 -18.90
CA ASN A 13 -42.73 -26.02 -19.48
C ASN A 13 -43.02 -24.74 -18.70
N LEU A 14 -44.24 -24.49 -18.24
CA LEU A 14 -44.59 -23.32 -17.43
C LEU A 14 -43.87 -23.35 -16.08
N LEU A 15 -43.84 -24.49 -15.40
CA LEU A 15 -43.10 -24.69 -14.14
C LEU A 15 -41.59 -24.55 -14.35
N LEU A 16 -41.02 -25.11 -15.41
CA LEU A 16 -39.62 -24.90 -15.78
C LEU A 16 -39.33 -23.43 -16.07
N THR A 17 -40.22 -22.72 -16.73
CA THR A 17 -40.03 -21.31 -17.08
C THR A 17 -40.12 -20.42 -15.83
N LEU A 18 -41.09 -20.66 -14.95
CA LEU A 18 -41.22 -19.98 -13.65
C LEU A 18 -40.04 -20.27 -12.72
N GLN A 19 -39.60 -21.53 -12.64
CA GLN A 19 -38.46 -21.93 -11.83
C GLN A 19 -37.16 -21.31 -12.37
N VAL A 20 -36.95 -21.30 -13.68
CA VAL A 20 -35.81 -20.63 -14.33
C VAL A 20 -35.88 -19.11 -14.14
N TRP A 21 -37.06 -18.50 -14.16
CA TRP A 21 -37.23 -17.06 -13.97
C TRP A 21 -37.00 -16.62 -12.51
N ILE A 22 -37.52 -17.36 -11.54
CA ILE A 22 -37.28 -17.13 -10.10
C ILE A 22 -35.79 -17.33 -9.75
N VAL A 23 -35.16 -18.38 -10.28
CA VAL A 23 -33.72 -18.63 -10.08
C VAL A 23 -32.88 -17.52 -10.74
N ARG A 24 -33.26 -17.04 -11.93
CA ARG A 24 -32.56 -15.93 -12.61
C ARG A 24 -32.70 -14.60 -11.89
N LEU A 25 -33.84 -14.30 -11.27
CA LEU A 25 -34.02 -13.08 -10.48
C LEU A 25 -33.20 -13.10 -9.19
N GLN A 26 -33.16 -14.24 -8.50
CA GLN A 26 -32.35 -14.38 -7.29
C GLN A 26 -30.83 -14.30 -7.57
N GLN A 27 -30.38 -14.71 -8.76
CA GLN A 27 -28.95 -14.66 -9.13
C GLN A 27 -28.43 -13.25 -9.39
N LYS A 28 -29.26 -12.29 -9.82
CA LYS A 28 -28.80 -10.93 -10.20
C LYS A 28 -28.20 -10.12 -9.05
N ASN A 29 -28.57 -10.44 -7.80
CA ASN A 29 -28.13 -9.68 -6.64
C ASN A 29 -26.80 -10.17 -6.05
N TRP A 30 -26.25 -11.26 -6.58
CA TRP A 30 -25.00 -11.85 -6.10
C TRP A 30 -23.80 -11.29 -6.85
N VAL A 31 -22.69 -11.12 -6.14
CA VAL A 31 -21.43 -10.63 -6.70
C VAL A 31 -20.94 -11.53 -7.85
N SER A 32 -21.12 -12.86 -7.73
CA SER A 32 -20.80 -13.82 -8.80
C SER A 32 -21.46 -13.49 -10.15
N TYR A 33 -22.70 -13.03 -10.15
CA TYR A 33 -23.41 -12.65 -11.37
C TYR A 33 -22.76 -11.44 -12.04
N HIS A 34 -22.40 -10.43 -11.25
CA HIS A 34 -21.71 -9.23 -11.74
C HIS A 34 -20.30 -9.55 -12.25
N ALA A 35 -19.55 -10.37 -11.52
CA ALA A 35 -18.23 -10.87 -11.95
C ALA A 35 -18.33 -11.65 -13.27
N THR A 36 -19.29 -12.57 -13.39
CA THR A 36 -19.53 -13.35 -14.61
C THR A 36 -19.92 -12.45 -15.79
N LYS A 37 -20.74 -11.41 -15.55
CA LYS A 37 -21.12 -10.44 -16.58
C LYS A 37 -19.92 -9.65 -17.09
N LEU A 38 -19.01 -9.23 -16.21
CA LEU A 38 -17.78 -8.53 -16.60
C LEU A 38 -16.83 -9.45 -17.38
N ILE A 39 -16.62 -10.67 -16.91
CA ILE A 39 -15.78 -11.66 -17.62
C ILE A 39 -16.37 -11.99 -18.99
N ARG A 40 -17.69 -12.18 -19.11
CA ARG A 40 -18.32 -12.40 -20.42
C ARG A 40 -18.11 -11.23 -21.35
N LYS A 41 -18.09 -9.99 -20.85
CA LYS A 41 -17.84 -8.79 -21.64
C LYS A 41 -16.37 -8.72 -22.12
N SER A 42 -15.41 -9.18 -21.32
CA SER A 42 -14.00 -9.23 -21.70
C SER A 42 -13.66 -10.41 -22.62
N GLN A 43 -14.30 -11.57 -22.41
CA GLN A 43 -14.07 -12.80 -23.16
C GLN A 43 -14.74 -12.88 -24.54
N VAL A 44 -15.53 -11.86 -24.96
CA VAL A 44 -16.14 -11.83 -26.31
C VAL A 44 -15.11 -11.96 -27.44
N ARG A 45 -13.80 -11.79 -27.16
CA ARG A 45 -12.71 -11.94 -28.13
C ARG A 45 -12.05 -13.32 -28.22
N SER A 46 -12.24 -14.26 -27.28
CA SER A 46 -11.64 -15.59 -27.38
C SER A 46 -12.66 -16.62 -27.89
N GLN A 47 -12.77 -16.77 -29.22
CA GLN A 47 -13.45 -17.91 -29.82
C GLN A 47 -12.60 -19.18 -29.56
N ILE A 48 -12.65 -19.72 -28.35
CA ILE A 48 -12.22 -21.10 -28.13
C ILE A 48 -13.12 -21.95 -29.02
N LYS A 49 -12.53 -22.59 -30.04
CA LYS A 49 -13.27 -23.39 -31.02
C LYS A 49 -14.11 -24.40 -30.24
N ILE A 50 -15.40 -24.51 -30.57
CA ILE A 50 -16.34 -25.45 -29.92
C ILE A 50 -15.74 -26.87 -29.81
N ILE A 51 -14.93 -27.25 -30.80
CA ILE A 51 -14.17 -28.51 -30.87
C ILE A 51 -13.21 -28.68 -29.67
N GLU A 52 -12.45 -27.66 -29.29
CA GLU A 52 -11.54 -27.73 -28.13
C GLU A 52 -12.32 -27.85 -26.82
N SER A 53 -13.46 -27.16 -26.69
CA SER A 53 -14.33 -27.28 -25.52
C SER A 53 -14.89 -28.70 -25.38
N ILE A 54 -15.30 -29.33 -26.49
CA ILE A 54 -15.77 -30.71 -26.52
C ILE A 54 -14.65 -31.69 -26.19
N ALA A 55 -13.48 -31.56 -26.83
CA ALA A 55 -12.31 -32.40 -26.54
C ALA A 55 -11.87 -32.30 -25.07
N ASN A 56 -11.92 -31.09 -24.52
CA ASN A 56 -11.60 -30.83 -23.12
C ASN A 56 -12.61 -31.50 -22.18
N LYS A 57 -13.91 -31.33 -22.43
CA LYS A 57 -14.96 -32.01 -21.64
C LYS A 57 -14.88 -33.53 -21.76
N TRP A 58 -14.56 -34.05 -22.94
CA TRP A 58 -14.35 -35.47 -23.18
C TRP A 58 -13.23 -36.01 -22.29
N SER A 59 -12.04 -35.40 -22.35
CA SER A 59 -10.90 -35.76 -21.48
C SER A 59 -11.26 -35.68 -19.98
N GLU A 60 -12.02 -34.66 -19.58
CA GLU A 60 -12.53 -34.53 -18.20
C GLU A 60 -13.49 -35.66 -17.80
N TRP A 61 -14.38 -36.08 -18.71
CA TRP A 61 -15.30 -37.19 -18.48
C TRP A 61 -14.59 -38.53 -18.46
N MET A 62 -13.45 -38.66 -19.14
CA MET A 62 -12.63 -39.87 -19.14
C MET A 62 -11.61 -39.93 -18.00
N HIS A 63 -11.54 -38.90 -17.16
CA HIS A 63 -10.66 -38.87 -16.00
C HIS A 63 -11.09 -39.92 -14.94
N PRO A 64 -10.16 -40.64 -14.28
CA PRO A 64 -10.51 -41.73 -13.35
C PRO A 64 -11.41 -41.34 -12.18
N THR A 65 -11.25 -40.11 -11.69
CA THR A 65 -12.09 -39.59 -10.60
C THR A 65 -13.55 -39.37 -11.01
N ARG A 66 -13.86 -39.38 -12.31
CA ARG A 66 -15.21 -39.23 -12.88
C ARG A 66 -15.69 -40.49 -13.58
N TRP A 67 -15.21 -41.67 -13.17
CA TRP A 67 -15.60 -42.97 -13.77
C TRP A 67 -17.12 -43.17 -13.90
N ARG A 68 -17.94 -42.59 -13.00
CA ARG A 68 -19.41 -42.64 -13.09
C ARG A 68 -19.95 -41.94 -14.35
N SER A 69 -19.36 -40.81 -14.72
CA SER A 69 -19.69 -40.11 -15.97
C SER A 69 -19.24 -40.93 -17.18
N SER A 70 -18.03 -41.49 -17.15
CA SER A 70 -17.54 -42.37 -18.22
C SER A 70 -18.43 -43.60 -18.39
N LEU A 71 -18.86 -44.21 -17.28
CA LEU A 71 -19.78 -45.35 -17.27
C LEU A 71 -21.15 -44.97 -17.84
N PHE A 72 -21.72 -43.84 -17.42
CA PHE A 72 -23.00 -43.38 -17.99
C PHE A 72 -22.90 -43.16 -19.50
N ILE A 73 -21.81 -42.53 -19.97
CA ILE A 73 -21.56 -42.33 -21.40
C ILE A 73 -21.38 -43.68 -22.10
N ALA A 74 -20.64 -44.61 -21.51
CA ALA A 74 -20.44 -45.96 -22.05
C ALA A 74 -21.77 -46.74 -22.15
N ILE A 75 -22.63 -46.66 -21.13
CA ILE A 75 -23.97 -47.24 -21.13
C ILE A 75 -24.81 -46.64 -22.26
N CYS A 76 -24.85 -45.30 -22.39
CA CYS A 76 -25.56 -44.65 -23.48
C CYS A 76 -24.98 -45.07 -24.85
N PHE A 77 -23.67 -45.20 -24.96
CA PHE A 77 -22.96 -45.59 -26.17
C PHE A 77 -23.23 -47.04 -26.59
N VAL A 78 -23.45 -47.95 -25.64
CA VAL A 78 -23.81 -49.34 -25.93
C VAL A 78 -25.31 -49.49 -26.19
N ILE A 79 -26.18 -48.80 -25.45
CA ILE A 79 -27.64 -48.92 -25.59
C ILE A 79 -28.15 -48.24 -26.86
N PHE A 80 -27.60 -47.08 -27.23
CA PHE A 80 -28.13 -46.29 -28.34
C PHE A 80 -28.05 -46.99 -29.71
N PRO A 81 -26.93 -47.65 -30.09
CA PRO A 81 -26.87 -48.48 -31.29
C PRO A 81 -27.89 -49.62 -31.28
N GLN A 82 -28.16 -50.23 -30.12
CA GLN A 82 -29.17 -51.28 -30.00
C GLN A 82 -30.57 -50.75 -30.31
N ILE A 83 -30.91 -49.57 -29.77
CA ILE A 83 -32.19 -48.89 -30.05
C ILE A 83 -32.28 -48.54 -31.55
N ILE A 84 -31.20 -48.02 -32.14
CA ILE A 84 -31.17 -47.71 -33.58
C ILE A 84 -31.34 -48.97 -34.42
N SER A 85 -30.62 -50.05 -34.12
CA SER A 85 -30.73 -51.30 -34.86
C SER A 85 -32.13 -51.90 -34.74
N LEU A 86 -32.75 -51.81 -33.56
CA LEU A 86 -34.16 -52.19 -33.36
C LEU A 86 -35.12 -51.32 -34.20
N LEU A 87 -34.90 -50.01 -34.28
CA LEU A 87 -35.71 -49.10 -35.10
C LEU A 87 -35.54 -49.35 -36.60
N ILE A 88 -34.30 -49.58 -37.06
CA ILE A 88 -33.99 -49.91 -38.46
C ILE A 88 -34.70 -51.22 -38.85
N PHE A 89 -34.66 -52.22 -37.98
CA PHE A 89 -35.38 -53.48 -38.20
C PHE A 89 -36.89 -53.35 -38.10
N ALA A 90 -37.40 -52.52 -37.19
CA ALA A 90 -38.84 -52.27 -37.08
C ALA A 90 -39.44 -51.58 -38.32
N VAL A 91 -38.59 -50.98 -39.16
CA VAL A 91 -38.97 -50.31 -40.42
C VAL A 91 -38.56 -51.15 -41.64
N ASP A 92 -38.13 -52.41 -41.46
CA ASP A 92 -37.71 -53.35 -42.52
C ASP A 92 -36.64 -52.79 -43.48
N LEU A 93 -35.78 -51.89 -43.01
CA LEU A 93 -34.74 -51.24 -43.82
C LEU A 93 -33.60 -52.18 -44.22
N ILE A 94 -33.45 -53.32 -43.54
CA ILE A 94 -32.41 -54.31 -43.83
C ILE A 94 -33.07 -55.66 -44.13
N PRO A 95 -32.83 -56.25 -45.31
CA PRO A 95 -33.35 -57.57 -45.65
C PRO A 95 -32.87 -58.62 -44.65
N SER A 96 -33.77 -59.46 -44.13
CA SER A 96 -33.44 -60.52 -43.17
C SER A 96 -32.33 -61.47 -43.67
N GLN A 97 -32.23 -61.65 -44.99
CA GLN A 97 -31.19 -62.44 -45.65
C GLN A 97 -29.77 -61.88 -45.41
N ALA A 98 -29.63 -60.54 -45.32
CA ALA A 98 -28.34 -59.89 -45.13
C ALA A 98 -27.71 -60.19 -43.75
N ILE A 99 -28.48 -60.75 -42.81
CA ILE A 99 -28.08 -60.97 -41.42
C ILE A 99 -28.09 -62.46 -41.05
N SER A 100 -28.45 -63.33 -42.00
CA SER A 100 -28.47 -64.78 -41.81
C SER A 100 -27.11 -65.39 -41.42
N PHE A 101 -26.00 -64.69 -41.71
CA PHE A 101 -24.64 -65.10 -41.32
C PHE A 101 -24.35 -64.87 -39.83
N LEU A 102 -25.14 -64.06 -39.11
CA LEU A 102 -25.00 -63.83 -37.66
C LEU A 102 -25.71 -64.95 -36.88
N ASP A 103 -25.31 -66.20 -37.13
CA ASP A 103 -25.84 -67.33 -36.38
C ASP A 103 -25.20 -67.45 -34.98
N LYS A 104 -25.72 -68.40 -34.19
CA LYS A 104 -25.29 -68.61 -32.80
C LYS A 104 -23.81 -69.00 -32.71
N GLU A 105 -23.31 -69.81 -33.65
CA GLU A 105 -21.93 -70.29 -33.63
C GLU A 105 -20.96 -69.17 -33.96
N PHE A 106 -21.27 -68.38 -35.00
CA PHE A 106 -20.50 -67.20 -35.37
C PHE A 106 -20.47 -66.17 -34.25
N PHE A 107 -21.62 -65.85 -33.65
CA PHE A 107 -21.68 -64.88 -32.57
C PHE A 107 -21.02 -65.38 -31.28
N SER A 108 -21.05 -66.69 -31.00
CA SER A 108 -20.33 -67.30 -29.88
C SER A 108 -18.82 -67.16 -30.08
N THR A 109 -18.33 -67.40 -31.29
CA THR A 109 -16.94 -67.22 -31.66
C THR A 109 -16.51 -65.76 -31.51
N LEU A 110 -17.31 -64.82 -32.03
CA LEU A 110 -17.06 -63.39 -31.86
C LEU A 110 -17.00 -62.97 -30.40
N TRP A 111 -17.93 -63.47 -29.56
CA TRP A 111 -17.94 -63.18 -28.14
C TRP A 111 -16.67 -63.69 -27.44
N GLN A 112 -16.22 -64.92 -27.75
CA GLN A 112 -14.99 -65.49 -27.19
C GLN A 112 -13.73 -64.72 -27.63
N VAL A 113 -13.65 -64.35 -28.91
CA VAL A 113 -12.56 -63.53 -29.45
C VAL A 113 -12.54 -62.17 -28.76
N PHE A 114 -13.70 -61.52 -28.64
CA PHE A 114 -13.80 -60.23 -27.98
C PHE A 114 -13.43 -60.29 -26.50
N ALA A 115 -13.89 -61.31 -25.78
CA ALA A 115 -13.53 -61.57 -24.39
C ALA A 115 -12.03 -61.70 -24.21
N SER A 116 -11.38 -62.45 -25.11
CA SER A 116 -9.94 -62.64 -25.10
C SER A 116 -9.19 -61.33 -25.34
N ILE A 117 -9.62 -60.52 -26.30
CA ILE A 117 -9.03 -59.21 -26.61
C ILE A 117 -9.14 -58.27 -25.39
N ILE A 118 -10.34 -58.13 -24.83
CA ILE A 118 -10.56 -57.27 -23.65
C ILE A 118 -9.76 -57.78 -22.44
N GLY A 119 -9.69 -59.10 -22.23
CA GLY A 119 -8.89 -59.73 -21.17
C GLY A 119 -7.39 -59.43 -21.31
N ILE A 120 -6.82 -59.64 -22.49
CA ILE A 120 -5.40 -59.34 -22.78
C ILE A 120 -5.12 -57.85 -22.60
N SER A 121 -5.99 -56.98 -23.14
CA SER A 121 -5.88 -55.53 -22.96
C SER A 121 -5.90 -55.14 -21.50
N PHE A 122 -6.81 -55.70 -20.70
CA PHE A 122 -6.87 -55.42 -19.27
C PHE A 122 -5.56 -55.81 -18.57
N VAL A 123 -5.01 -57.00 -18.84
CA VAL A 123 -3.74 -57.46 -18.25
C VAL A 123 -2.56 -56.60 -18.65
N ILE A 124 -2.40 -56.27 -19.94
CA ILE A 124 -1.30 -55.41 -20.41
C ILE A 124 -1.40 -54.04 -19.76
N ILE A 125 -2.61 -53.51 -19.64
CA ILE A 125 -2.82 -52.21 -19.03
C ILE A 125 -2.53 -52.25 -17.52
N VAL A 126 -2.97 -53.29 -16.81
CA VAL A 126 -2.63 -53.47 -15.38
C VAL A 126 -1.12 -53.59 -15.21
N PHE A 127 -0.44 -54.38 -16.05
CA PHE A 127 1.00 -54.52 -16.00
C PHE A 127 1.73 -53.20 -16.29
N LEU A 128 1.32 -52.46 -17.33
CA LEU A 128 1.88 -51.13 -17.61
C LEU A 128 1.58 -50.15 -16.46
N THR A 129 0.43 -50.27 -15.82
CA THR A 129 0.06 -49.47 -14.66
C THR A 129 0.94 -49.82 -13.46
N GLU A 130 1.15 -51.09 -13.16
CA GLU A 130 1.94 -51.57 -12.03
C GLU A 130 3.44 -51.34 -12.23
N TYR A 131 3.95 -51.61 -13.44
CA TYR A 131 5.30 -51.26 -13.87
C TYR A 131 5.54 -49.76 -13.72
N SER A 132 4.57 -48.95 -14.14
CA SER A 132 4.65 -47.52 -13.91
C SER A 132 4.69 -47.24 -12.41
N GLN A 133 3.75 -47.76 -11.59
CA GLN A 133 3.57 -47.46 -10.16
C GLN A 133 4.80 -47.72 -9.27
N SER A 134 5.79 -48.49 -9.73
CA SER A 134 7.05 -48.72 -9.02
C SER A 134 7.89 -47.46 -8.74
N LYS A 135 7.62 -46.34 -9.45
CA LYS A 135 8.27 -45.03 -9.23
C LYS A 135 7.23 -44.00 -8.75
N GLY A 136 7.51 -43.24 -7.68
CA GLY A 136 6.53 -42.31 -7.07
C GLY A 136 5.84 -41.33 -8.03
N TYR A 137 6.58 -40.89 -9.06
CA TYR A 137 6.12 -40.05 -10.17
C TYR A 137 4.87 -40.59 -10.91
N THR A 138 4.81 -41.90 -11.16
CA THR A 138 3.81 -42.50 -12.06
C THR A 138 2.43 -42.64 -11.44
N ARG A 139 2.34 -42.72 -10.11
CA ARG A 139 1.06 -42.76 -9.39
C ARG A 139 0.22 -41.50 -9.68
N ARG A 140 0.89 -40.36 -9.91
CA ARG A 140 0.25 -39.09 -10.28
C ARG A 140 0.17 -38.86 -11.79
N ALA A 141 0.99 -39.52 -12.60
CA ALA A 141 0.88 -39.53 -14.05
C ALA A 141 -0.29 -40.40 -14.57
N PHE A 142 -0.68 -41.43 -13.81
CA PHE A 142 -1.73 -42.38 -14.22
C PHE A 142 -3.08 -41.73 -14.57
N PRO A 143 -3.62 -40.74 -13.81
CA PRO A 143 -4.83 -40.04 -14.20
C PRO A 143 -4.74 -39.32 -15.54
N ILE A 144 -3.56 -38.76 -15.88
CA ILE A 144 -3.31 -38.08 -17.16
C ILE A 144 -3.28 -39.12 -18.28
N TYR A 145 -2.53 -40.22 -18.07
CA TYR A 145 -2.49 -41.35 -18.99
C TYR A 145 -3.90 -41.91 -19.27
N ALA A 146 -4.68 -42.21 -18.22
CA ALA A 146 -6.00 -42.80 -18.36
C ALA A 146 -6.99 -41.87 -19.07
N ALA A 147 -6.91 -40.56 -18.82
CA ALA A 147 -7.74 -39.57 -19.50
C ALA A 147 -7.40 -39.44 -20.99
N GLU A 148 -6.11 -39.38 -21.33
CA GLU A 148 -5.65 -39.14 -22.71
C GLU A 148 -5.85 -40.37 -23.61
N THR A 149 -5.64 -41.56 -23.06
CA THR A 149 -5.90 -42.83 -23.75
C THR A 149 -7.40 -43.20 -23.78
N SER A 150 -8.24 -42.52 -22.99
CA SER A 150 -9.64 -42.92 -22.75
C SER A 150 -9.78 -44.37 -22.25
N MET A 151 -8.74 -44.87 -21.56
CA MET A 151 -8.63 -46.26 -21.09
C MET A 151 -9.89 -46.75 -20.37
N ILE A 152 -10.37 -45.99 -19.39
CA ILE A 152 -11.53 -46.39 -18.57
C ILE A 152 -12.78 -46.51 -19.43
N PHE A 153 -13.00 -45.57 -20.35
CA PHE A 153 -14.13 -45.63 -21.26
C PHE A 153 -14.05 -46.84 -22.19
N THR A 154 -12.91 -47.07 -22.84
CA THR A 154 -12.70 -48.22 -23.73
C THR A 154 -12.90 -49.56 -23.02
N ILE A 155 -12.41 -49.69 -21.77
CA ILE A 155 -12.61 -50.91 -20.98
C ILE A 155 -14.09 -51.07 -20.60
N MET A 156 -14.75 -50.00 -20.14
CA MET A 156 -16.15 -50.05 -19.74
C MET A 156 -17.08 -50.32 -20.93
N THR A 157 -16.86 -49.72 -22.08
CA THR A 157 -17.61 -50.03 -23.31
C THR A 157 -17.36 -51.46 -23.74
N GLY A 158 -16.12 -51.95 -23.65
CA GLY A 158 -15.79 -53.33 -23.97
C GLY A 158 -16.52 -54.33 -23.08
N LEU A 159 -16.50 -54.12 -21.77
CA LEU A 159 -17.20 -54.98 -20.81
C LEU A 159 -18.73 -54.94 -21.00
N LEU A 160 -19.31 -53.77 -21.24
CA LEU A 160 -20.75 -53.62 -21.48
C LEU A 160 -21.19 -54.25 -22.81
N THR A 161 -20.40 -54.10 -23.87
CA THR A 161 -20.63 -54.79 -25.16
C THR A 161 -20.53 -56.29 -24.99
N LEU A 162 -19.54 -56.79 -24.25
CA LEU A 162 -19.37 -58.21 -23.96
C LEU A 162 -20.57 -58.78 -23.17
N MET A 163 -21.09 -58.02 -22.21
CA MET A 163 -22.30 -58.37 -21.48
C MET A 163 -23.54 -58.40 -22.40
N SER A 164 -23.71 -57.38 -23.25
CA SER A 164 -24.80 -57.30 -24.23
C SER A 164 -24.77 -58.46 -25.23
N MET A 165 -23.58 -58.82 -25.72
CA MET A 165 -23.37 -59.98 -26.57
C MET A 165 -23.71 -61.29 -25.84
N GLY A 166 -23.28 -61.46 -24.59
CA GLY A 166 -23.62 -62.63 -23.78
C GLY A 166 -25.13 -62.80 -23.58
N ILE A 167 -25.85 -61.70 -23.32
CA ILE A 167 -27.33 -61.70 -23.24
C ILE A 167 -27.94 -62.09 -24.58
N THR A 168 -27.41 -61.57 -25.68
CA THR A 168 -27.91 -61.88 -27.03
C THR A 168 -27.69 -63.34 -27.40
N LEU A 169 -26.55 -63.92 -27.01
CA LEU A 169 -26.27 -65.36 -27.17
C LEU A 169 -27.24 -66.23 -26.38
N ALA A 170 -27.54 -65.85 -25.14
CA ALA A 170 -28.53 -66.55 -24.34
C ALA A 170 -29.92 -66.49 -24.99
N LEU A 171 -30.31 -65.34 -25.53
CA LEU A 171 -31.57 -65.16 -26.26
C LEU A 171 -31.61 -65.95 -27.57
N LEU A 172 -30.53 -65.97 -28.35
CA LEU A 172 -30.38 -66.78 -29.57
C LEU A 172 -30.42 -68.29 -29.29
N GLY A 173 -30.02 -68.71 -28.09
CA GLY A 173 -30.12 -70.09 -27.61
C GLY A 173 -31.52 -70.52 -27.15
N SER A 174 -32.45 -69.57 -27.03
CA SER A 174 -33.84 -69.82 -26.61
C SER A 174 -34.80 -69.90 -27.81
N HIS A 175 -36.07 -70.27 -27.58
CA HIS A 175 -37.11 -70.30 -28.61
C HIS A 175 -37.42 -68.94 -29.28
N LEU A 176 -36.80 -67.83 -28.84
CA LEU A 176 -36.98 -66.48 -29.40
C LEU A 176 -36.14 -66.21 -30.67
N ARG A 177 -35.48 -67.24 -31.23
CA ARG A 177 -34.58 -67.15 -32.38
C ARG A 177 -35.23 -66.57 -33.65
N GLU A 178 -36.52 -66.81 -33.86
CA GLU A 178 -37.23 -66.35 -35.07
C GLU A 178 -37.65 -64.87 -35.03
N SER A 179 -37.32 -64.17 -33.95
CA SER A 179 -37.85 -62.84 -33.71
C SER A 179 -36.96 -61.73 -34.29
N ASN A 180 -37.52 -60.89 -35.17
CA ASN A 180 -36.78 -59.84 -35.91
C ASN A 180 -35.99 -58.88 -35.01
N TRP A 181 -36.41 -58.72 -33.76
CA TRP A 181 -35.76 -57.86 -32.77
C TRP A 181 -34.44 -58.47 -32.25
N VAL A 182 -34.34 -59.80 -32.14
CA VAL A 182 -33.08 -60.47 -31.77
C VAL A 182 -32.04 -60.32 -32.89
N SER A 183 -32.45 -60.36 -34.16
CA SER A 183 -31.58 -60.08 -35.31
C SER A 183 -31.08 -58.62 -35.31
N GLY A 184 -31.96 -57.66 -34.97
CA GLY A 184 -31.58 -56.26 -34.79
C GLY A 184 -30.56 -56.05 -33.68
N ILE A 185 -30.76 -56.69 -32.53
CA ILE A 185 -29.81 -56.61 -31.40
C ILE A 185 -28.46 -57.27 -31.77
N SER A 186 -28.49 -58.37 -32.52
CA SER A 186 -27.29 -59.07 -33.00
C SER A 186 -26.47 -58.19 -33.95
N LEU A 187 -27.13 -57.49 -34.87
CA LEU A 187 -26.48 -56.52 -35.76
C LEU A 187 -25.88 -55.34 -34.97
N GLY A 188 -26.61 -54.80 -33.99
CA GLY A 188 -26.12 -53.72 -33.13
C GLY A 188 -24.87 -54.15 -32.34
N ASN A 189 -24.86 -55.38 -31.81
CA ASN A 189 -23.70 -55.94 -31.13
C ASN A 189 -22.52 -56.20 -32.06
N PHE A 190 -22.77 -56.68 -33.29
CA PHE A 190 -21.73 -56.85 -34.29
C PHE A 190 -21.06 -55.52 -34.62
N ALA A 191 -21.81 -54.45 -34.82
CA ALA A 191 -21.26 -53.11 -35.02
C ALA A 191 -20.46 -52.63 -33.79
N LEU A 192 -20.99 -52.83 -32.58
CA LEU A 192 -20.29 -52.49 -31.33
C LEU A 192 -18.98 -53.28 -31.14
N PHE A 193 -18.91 -54.54 -31.59
CA PHE A 193 -17.67 -55.32 -31.56
C PHE A 193 -16.56 -54.63 -32.37
N PHE A 194 -16.82 -54.24 -33.62
CA PHE A 194 -15.82 -53.54 -34.45
C PHE A 194 -15.45 -52.17 -33.89
N ILE A 195 -16.42 -51.41 -33.37
CA ILE A 195 -16.14 -50.12 -32.73
C ILE A 195 -15.21 -50.31 -31.54
N ASN A 196 -15.48 -51.30 -30.67
CA ASN A 196 -14.60 -51.56 -29.53
C ASN A 196 -13.23 -52.10 -29.94
N LEU A 197 -13.13 -52.88 -31.02
CA LEU A 197 -11.85 -53.31 -31.59
C LEU A 197 -11.01 -52.08 -32.00
N ILE A 198 -11.63 -51.12 -32.69
CA ILE A 198 -10.99 -49.85 -33.09
C ILE A 198 -10.59 -49.04 -31.84
N LEU A 199 -11.48 -48.89 -30.86
CA LEU A 199 -11.17 -48.19 -29.60
C LEU A 199 -10.00 -48.83 -28.85
N THR A 200 -9.94 -50.16 -28.85
CA THR A 200 -8.84 -50.93 -28.22
C THR A 200 -7.53 -50.74 -28.97
N LEU A 201 -7.56 -50.75 -30.31
CA LEU A 201 -6.38 -50.45 -31.13
C LEU A 201 -5.88 -49.02 -30.89
N ILE A 202 -6.79 -48.03 -30.86
CA ILE A 202 -6.46 -46.63 -30.55
C ILE A 202 -5.82 -46.52 -29.15
N LEU A 203 -6.37 -47.23 -28.16
CA LEU A 203 -5.81 -47.31 -26.82
C LEU A 203 -4.36 -47.81 -26.87
N TYR A 204 -4.07 -48.93 -27.54
CA TYR A 204 -2.71 -49.43 -27.69
C TYR A 204 -1.76 -48.46 -28.39
N VAL A 205 -2.18 -47.86 -29.51
CA VAL A 205 -1.36 -46.89 -30.25
C VAL A 205 -1.03 -45.69 -29.38
N LYS A 206 -2.02 -45.13 -28.67
CA LYS A 206 -1.81 -44.02 -27.75
C LYS A 206 -0.93 -44.41 -26.57
N THR A 207 -1.12 -45.60 -26.01
CA THR A 207 -0.26 -46.13 -24.94
C THR A 207 1.18 -46.23 -25.41
N TYR A 208 1.44 -46.74 -26.62
CA TYR A 208 2.78 -46.80 -27.21
C TYR A 208 3.38 -45.40 -27.43
N GLN A 209 2.61 -44.46 -27.97
CA GLN A 209 3.06 -43.07 -28.12
C GLN A 209 3.43 -42.43 -26.78
N LEU A 210 2.65 -42.69 -25.73
CA LEU A 210 2.88 -42.19 -24.38
C LEU A 210 4.10 -42.80 -23.68
N LEU A 211 4.67 -43.91 -24.20
CA LEU A 211 5.96 -44.42 -23.72
C LEU A 211 7.13 -43.56 -24.20
N SER A 212 6.95 -42.73 -25.24
CA SER A 212 7.95 -41.73 -25.64
C SER A 212 7.99 -40.58 -24.62
N PRO A 213 9.15 -40.30 -23.99
CA PRO A 213 9.28 -39.20 -23.03
C PRO A 213 8.87 -37.84 -23.60
N GLU A 214 9.21 -37.56 -24.87
CA GLU A 214 8.90 -36.29 -25.53
C GLU A 214 7.39 -36.10 -25.77
N TYR A 215 6.72 -37.18 -26.21
CA TYR A 215 5.27 -37.15 -26.43
C TYR A 215 4.52 -37.04 -25.10
N PHE A 216 4.96 -37.79 -24.09
CA PHE A 216 4.42 -37.67 -22.74
C PHE A 216 4.58 -36.26 -22.18
N ARG A 217 5.77 -35.65 -22.33
CA ARG A 217 6.03 -34.25 -21.96
C ARG A 217 5.05 -33.31 -22.64
N THR A 218 4.88 -33.41 -23.96
CA THR A 218 3.95 -32.55 -24.70
C THR A 218 2.52 -32.62 -24.14
N ILE A 219 2.07 -33.81 -23.76
CA ILE A 219 0.75 -34.03 -23.15
C ILE A 219 0.69 -33.46 -21.73
N LEU A 220 1.74 -33.65 -20.94
CA LEU A 220 1.89 -33.10 -19.60
C LEU A 220 1.82 -31.56 -19.63
N VAL A 221 2.56 -30.92 -20.54
CA VAL A 221 2.53 -29.46 -20.77
C VAL A 221 1.12 -28.99 -21.10
N LYS A 222 0.45 -29.67 -22.05
CA LYS A 222 -0.93 -29.33 -22.44
C LYS A 222 -1.90 -29.48 -21.28
N TYR A 223 -1.74 -30.53 -20.47
CA TYR A 223 -2.53 -30.76 -19.27
C TYR A 223 -2.31 -29.65 -18.23
N HIS A 224 -1.05 -29.34 -17.89
CA HIS A 224 -0.72 -28.27 -16.96
C HIS A 224 -1.23 -26.92 -17.46
N ARG A 225 -1.01 -26.56 -18.73
CA ARG A 225 -1.51 -25.31 -19.31
C ARG A 225 -3.03 -25.16 -19.13
N ARG A 226 -3.78 -26.25 -19.33
CA ARG A 226 -5.23 -26.27 -19.08
C ARG A 226 -5.55 -26.10 -17.59
N LYS A 227 -4.88 -26.82 -16.70
CA LYS A 227 -5.09 -26.72 -15.25
C LYS A 227 -4.74 -25.33 -14.72
N ILE A 228 -3.67 -24.74 -15.22
CA ILE A 228 -3.25 -23.37 -14.92
C ILE A 228 -4.31 -22.39 -15.40
N LEU A 229 -4.78 -22.49 -16.64
CA LEU A 229 -5.86 -21.64 -17.15
C LEU A 229 -7.12 -21.74 -16.27
N GLU A 230 -7.52 -22.95 -15.89
CA GLU A 230 -8.65 -23.18 -14.98
C GLU A 230 -8.42 -22.58 -13.59
N SER A 231 -7.20 -22.71 -13.07
CA SER A 231 -6.80 -22.22 -11.74
C SER A 231 -6.69 -20.69 -11.71
N VAL A 232 -6.06 -20.07 -12.72
CA VAL A 232 -6.00 -18.61 -12.90
C VAL A 232 -7.39 -18.05 -13.09
N SER A 233 -8.23 -18.68 -13.93
CA SER A 233 -9.62 -18.24 -14.11
C SER A 233 -10.41 -18.29 -12.81
N LYS A 234 -10.25 -19.35 -12.00
CA LYS A 234 -10.91 -19.45 -10.68
C LYS A 234 -10.39 -18.39 -9.69
N GLU A 235 -9.09 -18.17 -9.62
CA GLU A 235 -8.49 -17.18 -8.71
C GLU A 235 -8.82 -15.75 -9.14
N PHE A 236 -8.72 -15.46 -10.44
CA PHE A 236 -9.14 -14.18 -11.01
C PHE A 236 -10.63 -13.93 -10.74
N TYR A 237 -11.49 -14.94 -10.93
CA TYR A 237 -12.91 -14.84 -10.60
C TYR A 237 -13.15 -14.59 -9.11
N LYS A 238 -12.43 -15.28 -8.23
CA LYS A 238 -12.48 -15.06 -6.78
C LYS A 238 -12.08 -13.64 -6.40
N ARG A 239 -10.94 -13.15 -6.89
CA ARG A 239 -10.44 -11.79 -6.66
C ARG A 239 -11.35 -10.72 -7.25
N LEU A 240 -11.87 -10.94 -8.46
CA LEU A 240 -12.86 -10.06 -9.08
C LEU A 240 -14.12 -9.96 -8.22
N LYS A 241 -14.63 -11.10 -7.69
CA LYS A 241 -15.75 -11.07 -6.75
C LYS A 241 -15.38 -10.27 -5.49
N GLN A 242 -14.21 -10.53 -4.91
CA GLN A 242 -13.77 -9.82 -3.71
C GLN A 242 -13.65 -8.30 -3.93
N ASN A 243 -13.03 -7.87 -5.02
CA ASN A 243 -12.87 -6.45 -5.35
C ASN A 243 -14.20 -5.77 -5.64
N LEU A 244 -15.11 -6.43 -6.38
CA LEU A 244 -16.46 -5.91 -6.60
C LEU A 244 -17.24 -5.77 -5.30
N ALA A 245 -17.12 -6.75 -4.39
CA ALA A 245 -17.73 -6.69 -3.08
C ALA A 245 -17.16 -5.51 -2.27
N ILE A 246 -15.83 -5.37 -2.19
CA ILE A 246 -15.15 -4.29 -1.46
C ILE A 246 -15.59 -2.93 -2.00
N GLN A 247 -15.50 -2.71 -3.31
CA GLN A 247 -15.90 -1.43 -3.92
C GLN A 247 -17.37 -1.11 -3.67
N PHE A 248 -18.25 -2.10 -3.74
CA PHE A 248 -19.68 -1.90 -3.45
C PHE A 248 -19.93 -1.56 -1.98
N ILE A 249 -19.29 -2.29 -1.05
CA ILE A 249 -19.43 -2.08 0.40
C ILE A 249 -18.88 -0.70 0.79
N GLN A 250 -17.73 -0.30 0.27
CA GLN A 250 -17.13 1.02 0.49
C GLN A 250 -18.01 2.17 -0.04
N LYS A 251 -18.67 1.99 -1.19
CA LYS A 251 -19.66 2.95 -1.72
C LYS A 251 -20.87 3.14 -0.82
N LEU A 252 -21.16 2.19 0.07
CA LEU A 252 -22.21 2.29 1.08
C LEU A 252 -21.72 2.94 2.39
N GLY A 253 -20.47 3.40 2.45
CA GLY A 253 -19.86 3.99 3.65
C GLY A 253 -19.49 2.96 4.73
N ILE A 254 -19.43 1.68 4.38
CA ILE A 254 -19.08 0.58 5.29
C ILE A 254 -17.59 0.29 5.15
N GLU A 255 -16.88 0.20 6.27
CA GLU A 255 -15.48 -0.20 6.31
C GLU A 255 -15.35 -1.70 6.00
N THR A 256 -14.41 -2.06 5.14
CA THR A 256 -14.08 -3.45 4.83
C THR A 256 -12.77 -3.80 5.49
N SER A 257 -12.74 -4.86 6.29
CA SER A 257 -11.49 -5.30 6.90
C SER A 257 -11.15 -6.73 6.49
N ILE A 258 -9.97 -6.90 5.89
CA ILE A 258 -9.40 -8.22 5.60
C ILE A 258 -8.87 -8.85 6.89
N LEU A 259 -8.23 -8.04 7.73
CA LEU A 259 -7.76 -8.40 9.06
C LEU A 259 -8.86 -8.09 10.08
N ARG A 260 -9.34 -9.10 10.79
CA ARG A 260 -10.49 -8.90 11.70
C ARG A 260 -10.09 -7.96 12.84
N SER A 261 -10.87 -6.90 13.02
CA SER A 261 -10.65 -5.88 14.03
C SER A 261 -11.09 -6.40 15.39
N GLU A 262 -10.16 -6.63 16.33
CA GLU A 262 -10.43 -7.00 17.74
C GLU A 262 -11.00 -5.83 18.56
N ASN A 263 -11.85 -5.01 17.96
CA ASN A 263 -12.40 -3.87 18.67
C ASN A 263 -13.52 -4.36 19.62
N LYS A 264 -13.16 -4.58 20.89
CA LYS A 264 -14.02 -5.13 21.97
C LYS A 264 -15.36 -4.38 22.15
N LYS A 265 -15.52 -3.19 21.57
CA LYS A 265 -16.75 -2.38 21.62
C LYS A 265 -17.78 -2.73 20.55
N ARG A 266 -17.50 -3.61 19.60
CA ARG A 266 -18.42 -3.97 18.51
C ARG A 266 -19.05 -5.34 18.75
N ILE A 267 -20.31 -5.49 18.31
CA ILE A 267 -21.05 -6.75 18.35
C ILE A 267 -20.74 -7.53 17.09
N SER A 268 -20.11 -8.69 17.27
CA SER A 268 -19.80 -9.62 16.18
C SER A 268 -21.08 -10.27 15.64
N ILE A 269 -21.31 -10.17 14.34
CA ILE A 269 -22.38 -10.89 13.64
C ILE A 269 -21.78 -12.20 13.17
N LYS A 270 -22.32 -13.32 13.67
CA LYS A 270 -21.90 -14.67 13.33
C LYS A 270 -22.93 -15.33 12.41
N ILE A 271 -22.51 -16.31 11.62
CA ILE A 271 -23.42 -17.17 10.85
C ILE A 271 -24.13 -18.12 11.84
N GLN A 272 -25.45 -18.30 11.70
CA GLN A 272 -26.28 -19.12 12.59
C GLN A 272 -26.02 -20.64 12.53
N ASN A 273 -25.00 -21.10 11.79
CA ASN A 273 -24.72 -22.52 11.66
C ASN A 273 -23.81 -22.99 12.79
N ASP A 274 -24.08 -24.20 13.28
CA ASP A 274 -23.20 -24.92 14.19
C ASP A 274 -21.88 -25.23 13.44
N LEU A 275 -20.84 -24.43 13.70
CA LEU A 275 -19.56 -24.46 13.00
C LEU A 275 -18.73 -25.68 13.45
N SER A 276 -19.21 -26.89 13.18
CA SER A 276 -18.38 -28.10 13.36
C SER A 276 -17.22 -28.17 12.35
N GLU A 277 -17.29 -27.41 11.26
CA GLU A 277 -16.30 -27.38 10.18
C GLU A 277 -16.03 -25.93 9.71
N SER A 278 -14.82 -25.66 9.21
CA SER A 278 -14.50 -24.38 8.57
C SER A 278 -15.32 -24.16 7.30
N LEU A 279 -15.98 -23.02 7.18
CA LEU A 279 -16.74 -22.60 6.02
C LEU A 279 -15.93 -21.58 5.21
N LEU A 280 -16.09 -21.59 3.88
CA LEU A 280 -15.57 -20.56 3.00
C LEU A 280 -16.72 -19.65 2.55
N VAL A 281 -16.54 -18.33 2.59
CA VAL A 281 -17.46 -17.41 1.93
C VAL A 281 -17.36 -17.60 0.42
N ASP A 282 -18.41 -18.13 -0.20
CA ASP A 282 -18.45 -18.38 -1.64
C ASP A 282 -18.89 -17.13 -2.41
N ASP A 283 -19.89 -16.42 -1.88
CA ASP A 283 -20.54 -15.31 -2.58
C ASP A 283 -21.26 -14.35 -1.62
N ILE A 284 -21.55 -13.15 -2.11
CA ILE A 284 -22.21 -12.07 -1.35
C ILE A 284 -23.41 -11.52 -2.12
N ASN A 285 -24.52 -11.29 -1.42
CA ASN A 285 -25.72 -10.64 -1.92
C ASN A 285 -25.66 -9.13 -1.64
N LEU A 286 -25.43 -8.34 -2.68
CA LEU A 286 -25.20 -6.89 -2.61
C LEU A 286 -26.44 -6.11 -2.16
N GLU A 287 -27.64 -6.54 -2.57
CA GLU A 287 -28.89 -5.85 -2.19
C GLU A 287 -29.22 -6.03 -0.70
N LEU A 288 -28.85 -7.18 -0.10
CA LEU A 288 -29.02 -7.38 1.35
C LEU A 288 -28.05 -6.52 2.17
N ILE A 289 -26.80 -6.33 1.71
CA ILE A 289 -25.86 -5.39 2.35
C ILE A 289 -26.40 -3.96 2.25
N LYS A 290 -26.88 -3.57 1.07
CA LYS A 290 -27.48 -2.24 0.85
C LYS A 290 -28.72 -2.01 1.73
N LEU A 291 -29.55 -3.04 1.91
CA LEU A 291 -30.69 -2.99 2.83
C LEU A 291 -30.23 -2.83 4.29
N ALA A 292 -29.19 -3.56 4.72
CA ALA A 292 -28.60 -3.42 6.05
C ALA A 292 -28.07 -2.00 6.28
N SER A 293 -27.31 -1.46 5.32
CA SER A 293 -26.79 -0.08 5.35
C SER A 293 -27.92 0.94 5.49
N LYS A 294 -28.96 0.86 4.63
CA LYS A 294 -30.14 1.76 4.71
C LYS A 294 -30.86 1.68 6.06
N ASN A 295 -30.99 0.48 6.62
CA ASN A 295 -31.62 0.32 7.94
C ASN A 295 -30.74 0.90 9.05
N ALA A 296 -29.42 0.76 8.97
CA ALA A 296 -28.49 1.39 9.91
C ALA A 296 -28.56 2.92 9.82
N GLN A 297 -28.62 3.50 8.61
CA GLN A 297 -28.75 4.95 8.39
C GLN A 297 -30.06 5.52 8.96
N LYS A 298 -31.15 4.74 8.93
CA LYS A 298 -32.43 5.14 9.54
C LYS A 298 -32.37 5.18 11.06
N LEU A 299 -31.54 4.35 11.68
CA LEU A 299 -31.35 4.32 13.13
C LEU A 299 -30.40 5.40 13.61
N LYS A 300 -29.41 5.75 12.77
CA LYS A 300 -28.42 6.78 13.06
C LYS A 300 -28.13 7.55 11.78
N LYS A 301 -28.61 8.80 11.70
CA LYS A 301 -28.58 9.65 10.49
C LYS A 301 -27.18 9.79 9.89
N GLU A 302 -26.13 9.72 10.72
CA GLU A 302 -24.73 9.68 10.27
C GLU A 302 -24.09 8.34 10.65
N ILE A 303 -23.89 7.48 9.66
CA ILE A 303 -22.97 6.36 9.80
C ILE A 303 -21.56 6.93 9.62
N LEU A 304 -20.83 7.08 10.72
CA LEU A 304 -19.37 7.25 10.64
C LEU A 304 -18.77 5.93 10.13
N LYS A 305 -17.81 5.99 9.20
CA LYS A 305 -17.16 4.83 8.54
C LYS A 305 -16.70 3.75 9.54
N GLU A 306 -16.44 4.13 10.78
CA GLU A 306 -15.95 3.28 11.87
C GLU A 306 -17.03 2.50 12.64
N GLN A 307 -18.33 2.67 12.35
CA GLN A 307 -19.40 2.04 13.15
C GLN A 307 -19.87 0.70 12.59
N PHE A 308 -19.45 0.35 11.38
CA PHE A 308 -19.88 -0.84 10.66
C PHE A 308 -18.70 -1.39 9.85
N VAL A 309 -18.19 -2.56 10.25
CA VAL A 309 -17.14 -3.29 9.52
C VAL A 309 -17.68 -4.58 8.94
N PHE A 310 -17.44 -4.80 7.65
CA PHE A 310 -17.76 -6.05 6.98
C PHE A 310 -16.48 -6.88 6.76
N SER A 311 -16.47 -8.12 7.24
CA SER A 311 -15.31 -9.03 7.23
C SER A 311 -15.62 -10.40 6.64
N GLY A 312 -16.75 -10.52 5.92
CA GLY A 312 -17.19 -11.76 5.28
C GLY A 312 -17.02 -11.69 3.77
N LEU A 313 -15.81 -11.39 3.30
CA LEU A 313 -15.48 -11.23 1.88
C LEU A 313 -15.37 -12.58 1.15
N PRO A 314 -15.62 -12.66 -0.16
CA PRO A 314 -15.49 -13.89 -0.94
C PRO A 314 -14.08 -14.48 -0.81
N GLY A 315 -14.00 -15.78 -0.51
CA GLY A 315 -12.74 -16.49 -0.29
C GLY A 315 -12.21 -16.44 1.15
N GLN A 316 -12.81 -15.68 2.06
CA GLN A 316 -12.42 -15.69 3.47
C GLN A 316 -12.95 -16.93 4.19
N ASN A 317 -12.12 -17.47 5.09
CA ASN A 317 -12.47 -18.58 5.96
C ASN A 317 -13.26 -18.08 7.18
N ILE A 318 -14.29 -18.84 7.53
CA ILE A 318 -15.10 -18.70 8.73
C ILE A 318 -14.91 -19.99 9.53
N SER A 319 -14.30 -19.91 10.70
CA SER A 319 -13.99 -21.05 11.57
C SER A 319 -14.59 -20.85 12.96
N LEU A 320 -14.43 -21.84 13.85
CA LEU A 320 -14.78 -21.70 15.27
C LEU A 320 -14.03 -20.56 15.94
N GLU A 321 -12.73 -20.41 15.63
CA GLU A 321 -11.88 -19.33 16.12
C GLU A 321 -12.34 -17.97 15.57
N TYR A 322 -12.85 -17.96 14.33
CA TYR A 322 -13.20 -16.74 13.61
C TYR A 322 -14.59 -16.86 12.93
N PRO A 323 -15.69 -16.83 13.70
CA PRO A 323 -17.06 -17.04 13.19
C PRO A 323 -17.71 -15.78 12.61
N GLU A 324 -17.06 -14.63 12.81
CA GLU A 324 -17.59 -13.31 12.51
C GLU A 324 -17.61 -13.01 11.00
N ILE A 325 -18.68 -12.38 10.52
CA ILE A 325 -18.82 -11.95 9.13
C ILE A 325 -18.97 -10.43 8.99
N ALA A 326 -19.39 -9.77 10.05
CA ALA A 326 -19.47 -8.33 10.17
C ALA A 326 -19.43 -7.97 11.66
N SER A 327 -19.09 -6.73 11.98
CA SER A 327 -19.20 -6.19 13.32
C SER A 327 -19.88 -4.82 13.26
N VAL A 328 -20.77 -4.57 14.21
CA VAL A 328 -21.54 -3.32 14.30
C VAL A 328 -21.50 -2.78 15.72
N VAL A 329 -21.59 -1.47 15.90
CA VAL A 329 -21.72 -0.87 17.25
C VAL A 329 -23.03 -1.29 17.93
N PRO A 330 -23.10 -1.30 19.28
CA PRO A 330 -24.26 -1.80 20.02
C PRO A 330 -25.60 -1.15 19.64
N GLU A 331 -25.59 0.12 19.24
CA GLU A 331 -26.77 0.87 18.82
C GLU A 331 -27.39 0.33 17.53
N LEU A 332 -26.61 -0.37 16.71
CA LEU A 332 -27.03 -1.00 15.46
C LEU A 332 -27.43 -2.47 15.63
N ASN A 333 -27.48 -2.98 16.88
CA ASN A 333 -27.85 -4.36 17.21
C ASN A 333 -29.36 -4.63 17.07
N GLN A 334 -29.92 -4.27 15.93
CA GLN A 334 -31.34 -4.44 15.64
C GLN A 334 -31.55 -5.51 14.59
N ARG A 335 -32.62 -6.29 14.76
CA ARG A 335 -33.01 -7.37 13.84
C ARG A 335 -33.01 -6.93 12.37
N LYS A 336 -33.44 -5.70 12.09
CA LYS A 336 -33.51 -5.08 10.75
C LYS A 336 -32.14 -4.87 10.08
N VAL A 337 -31.05 -4.79 10.84
CA VAL A 337 -29.67 -4.67 10.35
C VAL A 337 -28.99 -6.04 10.31
N LEU A 338 -29.14 -6.84 11.38
CA LEU A 338 -28.45 -8.11 11.54
C LEU A 338 -28.91 -9.19 10.55
N TYR A 339 -30.23 -9.36 10.36
CA TYR A 339 -30.76 -10.43 9.51
C TYR A 339 -30.34 -10.29 8.04
N PRO A 340 -30.43 -9.09 7.41
CA PRO A 340 -29.90 -8.91 6.07
C PRO A 340 -28.40 -9.20 5.97
N LEU A 341 -27.60 -8.85 6.98
CA LEU A 341 -26.16 -9.14 6.98
C LEU A 341 -25.86 -10.63 7.06
N GLN A 342 -26.57 -11.37 7.91
CA GLN A 342 -26.44 -12.84 7.99
C GLN A 342 -26.87 -13.51 6.69
N GLY A 343 -27.97 -13.06 6.08
CA GLY A 343 -28.47 -13.56 4.80
C GLY A 343 -27.66 -13.11 3.59
N ALA A 344 -26.78 -12.11 3.75
CA ALA A 344 -25.98 -11.57 2.65
C ALA A 344 -24.87 -12.52 2.21
N ILE A 345 -24.52 -13.53 2.99
CA ILE A 345 -23.38 -14.40 2.72
C ILE A 345 -23.86 -15.79 2.34
N ARG A 346 -23.34 -16.30 1.22
CA ARG A 346 -23.41 -17.71 0.88
C ARG A 346 -22.10 -18.36 1.27
N THR A 347 -22.15 -19.34 2.14
CA THR A 347 -21.00 -20.17 2.48
C THR A 347 -21.05 -21.50 1.76
N LYS A 348 -19.88 -22.09 1.57
CA LYS A 348 -19.73 -23.51 1.23
C LYS A 348 -18.86 -24.17 2.28
N ARG A 349 -19.13 -25.43 2.60
CA ARG A 349 -18.21 -26.23 3.43
C ARG A 349 -16.86 -26.28 2.73
N ARG A 350 -15.78 -26.12 3.49
CA ARG A 350 -14.44 -26.42 3.00
C ARG A 350 -14.37 -27.94 2.87
N GLY A 351 -14.85 -28.47 1.76
CA GLY A 351 -14.75 -29.90 1.49
C GLY A 351 -13.29 -30.32 1.62
N LEU A 352 -13.05 -31.52 2.17
CA LEU A 352 -11.74 -32.18 2.24
C LEU A 352 -11.00 -32.30 0.89
N SER A 353 -11.62 -31.87 -0.21
CA SER A 353 -11.08 -31.95 -1.56
C SER A 353 -11.67 -30.89 -2.51
N ALA A 354 -11.34 -29.62 -2.34
CA ALA A 354 -10.81 -28.95 -3.52
C ALA A 354 -9.31 -29.24 -3.44
N PRO A 355 -8.82 -30.30 -4.12
CA PRO A 355 -7.39 -30.58 -4.07
C PRO A 355 -6.70 -29.29 -4.49
N LYS A 356 -5.54 -29.01 -3.91
CA LYS A 356 -4.66 -27.97 -4.44
C LYS A 356 -4.11 -28.47 -5.77
N THR A 357 -4.97 -28.83 -6.74
CA THR A 357 -4.61 -29.66 -7.90
C THR A 357 -3.42 -29.05 -8.63
N THR A 358 -3.40 -27.73 -8.77
CA THR A 358 -2.31 -27.04 -9.45
C THR A 358 -1.00 -27.08 -8.65
N SER A 359 -1.02 -26.96 -7.31
CA SER A 359 0.23 -27.11 -6.53
C SER A 359 0.65 -28.57 -6.46
N ASP A 360 -0.29 -29.50 -6.30
CA ASP A 360 -0.01 -30.93 -6.23
C ASP A 360 0.57 -31.46 -7.55
N ASP A 361 0.13 -30.89 -8.67
CA ASP A 361 0.65 -31.12 -10.02
C ASP A 361 2.06 -30.53 -10.19
N LEU A 362 2.35 -29.34 -9.62
CA LEU A 362 3.69 -28.74 -9.63
C LEU A 362 4.69 -29.50 -8.74
N LEU A 363 4.23 -30.06 -7.62
CA LEU A 363 5.04 -30.95 -6.78
C LEU A 363 5.58 -32.15 -7.55
N ILE A 364 4.85 -32.64 -8.56
CA ILE A 364 5.34 -33.72 -9.44
C ILE A 364 6.60 -33.26 -10.19
N ASN A 365 6.53 -32.06 -10.78
CA ASN A 365 7.64 -31.50 -11.51
C ASN A 365 8.83 -31.22 -10.57
N ARG A 366 8.56 -30.76 -9.35
CA ARG A 366 9.59 -30.59 -8.32
C ARG A 366 10.31 -31.91 -8.02
N ASP A 367 9.56 -32.98 -7.77
CA ASP A 367 10.12 -34.28 -7.44
C ASP A 367 10.95 -34.84 -8.62
N LEU A 368 10.50 -34.65 -9.87
CA LEU A 368 11.28 -34.98 -11.07
C LEU A 368 12.59 -34.20 -11.16
N ILE A 369 12.56 -32.90 -10.88
CA ILE A 369 13.77 -32.07 -10.91
C ILE A 369 14.75 -32.54 -9.84
N SER A 370 14.29 -32.81 -8.62
CA SER A 370 15.12 -33.34 -7.54
C SER A 370 15.73 -34.70 -7.91
N GLU A 371 14.95 -35.64 -8.45
CA GLU A 371 15.47 -36.92 -8.95
C GLU A 371 16.53 -36.73 -10.05
N ALA A 372 16.29 -35.82 -11.00
CA ALA A 372 17.23 -35.52 -12.08
C ALA A 372 18.52 -34.85 -11.58
N ILE A 373 18.43 -33.98 -10.55
CA ILE A 373 19.60 -33.39 -9.88
C ILE A 373 20.44 -34.50 -9.24
N ASN A 374 19.82 -35.34 -8.44
CA ASN A 374 20.49 -36.44 -7.74
C ASN A 374 21.11 -37.47 -8.70
N ALA A 375 20.50 -37.66 -9.87
CA ALA A 375 21.02 -38.52 -10.93
C ALA A 375 22.08 -37.85 -11.83
N GLY A 376 22.36 -36.55 -11.66
CA GLY A 376 23.32 -35.82 -12.50
C GLY A 376 22.85 -35.58 -13.94
N GLN A 377 21.54 -35.60 -14.20
CA GLN A 377 20.96 -35.55 -15.55
C GLN A 377 20.55 -34.10 -15.92
N SER A 378 21.50 -33.30 -16.38
CA SER A 378 21.31 -31.87 -16.72
C SER A 378 20.19 -31.62 -17.74
N GLU A 379 20.08 -32.44 -18.79
CA GLU A 379 19.03 -32.27 -19.81
C GLU A 379 17.62 -32.52 -19.26
N ASN A 380 17.48 -33.46 -18.32
CA ASN A 380 16.19 -33.73 -17.65
C ASN A 380 15.82 -32.60 -16.68
N VAL A 381 16.82 -32.01 -16.00
CA VAL A 381 16.64 -30.80 -15.18
C VAL A 381 16.14 -29.65 -16.05
N LYS A 382 16.84 -29.34 -17.15
CA LYS A 382 16.46 -28.28 -18.10
C LYS A 382 15.04 -28.48 -18.62
N THR A 383 14.73 -29.69 -19.10
CA THR A 383 13.41 -30.09 -19.59
C THR A 383 12.30 -29.83 -18.56
N SER A 384 12.57 -30.13 -17.29
CA SER A 384 11.60 -29.96 -16.21
C SER A 384 11.50 -28.49 -15.75
N LEU A 385 12.59 -27.73 -15.79
CA LEU A 385 12.56 -26.28 -15.57
C LEU A 385 11.82 -25.54 -16.69
N ASP A 386 11.92 -26.00 -17.94
CA ASP A 386 11.14 -25.45 -19.06
C ASP A 386 9.64 -25.60 -18.82
N LEU A 387 9.20 -26.69 -18.16
CA LEU A 387 7.80 -26.86 -17.80
C LEU A 387 7.32 -25.79 -16.79
N TYR A 388 8.19 -25.34 -15.88
CA TYR A 388 7.89 -24.18 -15.03
C TYR A 388 7.80 -22.87 -15.84
N ILE A 389 8.66 -22.68 -16.85
CA ILE A 389 8.57 -21.51 -17.75
C ILE A 389 7.25 -21.52 -18.51
N GLU A 390 6.86 -22.66 -19.08
CA GLU A 390 5.58 -22.81 -19.78
C GLU A 390 4.40 -22.62 -18.83
N THR A 391 4.54 -23.03 -17.58
CA THR A 391 3.55 -22.79 -16.52
C THR A 391 3.38 -21.28 -16.28
N ILE A 392 4.49 -20.55 -16.15
CA ILE A 392 4.50 -19.10 -15.95
C ILE A 392 3.98 -18.37 -17.20
N ASP A 393 4.39 -18.77 -18.40
CA ASP A 393 3.89 -18.22 -19.67
C ASP A 393 2.37 -18.43 -19.80
N ALA A 394 1.86 -19.62 -19.46
CA ALA A 394 0.43 -19.89 -19.41
C ALA A 394 -0.30 -19.03 -18.38
N PHE A 395 0.31 -18.79 -17.21
CA PHE A 395 -0.21 -17.88 -16.18
C PHE A 395 -0.30 -16.44 -16.69
N LEU A 396 0.79 -15.90 -17.24
CA LEU A 396 0.88 -14.53 -17.77
C LEU A 396 -0.07 -14.31 -18.96
N ALA A 397 -0.11 -15.26 -19.89
CA ALA A 397 -1.06 -15.24 -21.00
C ALA A 397 -2.51 -15.24 -20.52
N SER A 398 -2.81 -15.99 -19.46
CA SER A 398 -4.13 -16.01 -18.86
C SER A 398 -4.49 -14.65 -18.26
N LEU A 399 -3.58 -14.00 -17.51
CA LEU A 399 -3.80 -12.64 -16.98
C LEU A 399 -4.06 -11.63 -18.10
N ARG A 400 -3.23 -11.65 -19.14
CA ARG A 400 -3.37 -10.78 -20.32
C ARG A 400 -4.71 -10.99 -21.02
N ASN A 401 -5.18 -12.24 -21.15
CA ASN A 401 -6.49 -12.56 -21.71
C ASN A 401 -7.66 -11.99 -20.88
N PHE A 402 -7.45 -11.79 -19.58
CA PHE A 402 -8.39 -11.09 -18.72
C PHE A 402 -8.23 -9.56 -18.72
N GLY A 403 -7.30 -9.02 -19.52
CA GLY A 403 -7.00 -7.59 -19.56
C GLY A 403 -6.29 -7.09 -18.30
N HIS A 404 -5.58 -7.98 -17.59
CA HIS A 404 -4.86 -7.68 -16.37
C HIS A 404 -3.36 -7.90 -16.54
N ARG A 405 -2.59 -7.11 -15.79
CA ARG A 405 -1.13 -7.21 -15.63
C ARG A 405 -0.75 -6.53 -14.31
N PHE A 406 0.36 -6.91 -13.70
CA PHE A 406 0.90 -6.19 -12.55
C PHE A 406 1.76 -5.00 -13.00
N THR A 407 1.25 -3.78 -12.82
CA THR A 407 2.06 -2.55 -12.91
C THR A 407 3.04 -2.48 -11.73
N PRO A 408 4.06 -1.60 -11.75
CA PRO A 408 5.00 -1.47 -10.64
C PRO A 408 4.31 -1.25 -9.29
N GLU A 409 3.31 -0.37 -9.24
CA GLU A 409 2.59 -0.01 -8.02
C GLU A 409 1.69 -1.15 -7.53
N LEU A 410 1.13 -1.92 -8.46
CA LEU A 410 0.35 -3.12 -8.12
C LEU A 410 1.26 -4.23 -7.61
N ALA A 411 2.43 -4.42 -8.21
CA ALA A 411 3.40 -5.43 -7.79
C ALA A 411 3.90 -5.15 -6.36
N GLU A 412 4.27 -3.90 -6.05
CA GLU A 412 4.69 -3.49 -4.70
C GLU A 412 3.60 -3.73 -3.65
N ARG A 413 2.32 -3.54 -3.99
CA ARG A 413 1.18 -3.83 -3.10
C ARG A 413 0.89 -5.32 -2.95
N GLU A 414 1.14 -6.11 -4.00
CA GLU A 414 0.82 -7.54 -4.06
C GLU A 414 1.94 -8.42 -3.50
N ASP A 415 3.16 -7.91 -3.35
CA ASP A 415 4.27 -8.63 -2.69
C ASP A 415 4.04 -8.85 -1.18
N GLY A 416 2.96 -8.27 -0.63
CA GLY A 416 2.49 -8.53 0.73
C GLY A 416 1.96 -9.95 0.97
N TRP A 417 2.07 -10.42 2.21
CA TRP A 417 1.68 -11.77 2.64
C TRP A 417 0.23 -12.19 2.32
N LEU A 418 -0.70 -11.24 2.18
CA LEU A 418 -2.14 -11.50 1.98
C LEU A 418 -2.56 -11.71 0.51
N ASN A 419 -1.68 -11.42 -0.45
CA ASN A 419 -2.05 -11.28 -1.86
C ASN A 419 -1.34 -12.28 -2.79
N ARG A 420 -1.07 -13.49 -2.31
CA ARG A 420 -0.31 -14.51 -3.06
C ARG A 420 -1.12 -15.12 -4.21
N TRP A 421 -0.47 -15.30 -5.36
CA TRP A 421 -0.99 -16.09 -6.48
C TRP A 421 -0.46 -17.50 -6.37
N ASP A 422 -1.32 -18.47 -6.01
CA ASP A 422 -0.92 -19.83 -5.66
C ASP A 422 0.02 -20.49 -6.68
N ILE A 423 -0.18 -20.25 -7.98
CA ILE A 423 0.65 -20.86 -9.05
C ILE A 423 2.04 -20.24 -9.08
N LEU A 424 2.11 -18.91 -9.14
CA LEU A 424 3.38 -18.18 -9.19
C LEU A 424 4.19 -18.43 -7.91
N GLU A 425 3.52 -18.45 -6.76
CA GLU A 425 4.14 -18.71 -5.46
C GLU A 425 4.58 -20.17 -5.32
N ALA A 426 3.81 -21.13 -5.83
CA ALA A 426 4.21 -22.54 -5.87
C ALA A 426 5.49 -22.71 -6.69
N VAL A 427 5.54 -22.21 -7.94
CA VAL A 427 6.74 -22.30 -8.78
C VAL A 427 7.93 -21.60 -8.13
N TYR A 428 7.73 -20.39 -7.59
CA TYR A 428 8.78 -19.63 -6.91
C TYR A 428 9.34 -20.35 -5.68
N SER A 429 8.47 -20.88 -4.81
CA SER A 429 8.86 -21.59 -3.58
C SER A 429 9.53 -22.94 -3.88
N GLU A 430 9.02 -23.69 -4.86
CA GLU A 430 9.64 -24.93 -5.31
C GLU A 430 11.02 -24.68 -5.93
N PHE A 431 11.13 -23.70 -6.83
CA PHE A 431 12.41 -23.28 -7.41
C PHE A 431 13.42 -22.88 -6.32
N ARG A 432 12.99 -22.11 -5.32
CA ARG A 432 13.82 -21.69 -4.18
C ARG A 432 14.35 -22.88 -3.37
N SER A 433 13.60 -23.96 -3.26
CA SER A 433 14.04 -25.20 -2.60
C SER A 433 15.02 -25.97 -3.49
N LEU A 434 14.70 -26.11 -4.77
CA LEU A 434 15.47 -26.91 -5.71
C LEU A 434 16.83 -26.30 -6.05
N ILE A 435 16.95 -24.97 -6.04
CA ILE A 435 18.23 -24.31 -6.35
C ILE A 435 19.31 -24.62 -5.31
N GLU A 436 18.92 -24.82 -4.06
CA GLU A 436 19.85 -25.23 -3.01
C GLU A 436 20.35 -26.66 -3.24
N GLU A 437 19.46 -27.58 -3.62
CA GLU A 437 19.81 -28.96 -3.99
C GLU A 437 20.72 -29.00 -5.24
N ALA A 438 20.39 -28.20 -6.26
CA ALA A 438 21.19 -28.05 -7.46
C ALA A 438 22.61 -27.56 -7.16
N ILE A 439 22.76 -26.54 -6.31
CA ILE A 439 24.06 -26.02 -5.91
C ILE A 439 24.85 -27.05 -5.10
N LYS A 440 24.20 -27.78 -4.17
CA LYS A 440 24.82 -28.85 -3.38
C LYS A 440 25.31 -30.03 -4.24
N SER A 441 24.70 -30.26 -5.41
CA SER A 441 25.14 -31.31 -6.35
C SER A 441 26.57 -31.08 -6.90
N ASN A 442 27.07 -29.84 -6.84
CA ASN A 442 28.36 -29.41 -7.43
C ASN A 442 28.52 -29.74 -8.94
N ASN A 443 27.42 -30.05 -9.64
CA ASN A 443 27.43 -30.28 -11.09
C ASN A 443 27.25 -28.95 -11.84
N ALA A 444 28.28 -28.53 -12.57
CA ALA A 444 28.30 -27.24 -13.26
C ALA A 444 27.16 -27.05 -14.27
N GLU A 445 26.80 -28.10 -15.02
CA GLU A 445 25.72 -28.02 -16.01
C GLU A 445 24.37 -27.85 -15.34
N ILE A 446 24.09 -28.63 -14.28
CA ILE A 446 22.84 -28.50 -13.50
C ILE A 446 22.74 -27.11 -12.89
N ILE A 447 23.81 -26.61 -12.26
CA ILE A 447 23.80 -25.28 -11.65
C ILE A 447 23.59 -24.20 -12.72
N HIS A 448 24.19 -24.35 -13.90
CA HIS A 448 24.00 -23.40 -15.00
C HIS A 448 22.53 -23.30 -15.45
N GLU A 449 21.79 -24.41 -15.51
CA GLU A 449 20.36 -24.41 -15.84
C GLU A 449 19.53 -23.66 -14.79
N PHE A 450 19.85 -23.82 -13.51
CA PHE A 450 19.20 -23.09 -12.42
C PHE A 450 19.53 -21.59 -12.41
N VAL A 451 20.79 -21.22 -12.67
CA VAL A 451 21.22 -19.82 -12.75
C VAL A 451 20.59 -19.11 -13.95
N SER A 452 20.35 -19.84 -15.04
CA SER A 452 19.73 -19.32 -16.26
C SER A 452 18.20 -19.29 -16.20
N PHE A 453 17.57 -19.95 -15.23
CA PHE A 453 16.12 -19.97 -15.11
C PHE A 453 15.49 -18.59 -14.83
N PRO A 454 15.97 -17.80 -13.84
CA PRO A 454 15.41 -16.48 -13.55
C PRO A 454 15.40 -15.53 -14.74
N ILE A 455 16.47 -15.45 -15.54
CA ILE A 455 16.51 -14.57 -16.72
C ILE A 455 15.45 -14.96 -17.77
N ARG A 456 15.20 -16.25 -17.97
CA ARG A 456 14.17 -16.73 -18.91
C ARG A 456 12.77 -16.34 -18.43
N VAL A 457 12.52 -16.40 -17.13
CA VAL A 457 11.27 -15.94 -16.53
C VAL A 457 11.13 -14.41 -16.60
N MET A 458 12.20 -13.67 -16.34
CA MET A 458 12.23 -12.21 -16.48
C MET A 458 11.89 -11.77 -17.90
N ASN A 459 12.43 -12.44 -18.92
CA ASN A 459 12.11 -12.18 -20.32
C ASN A 459 10.63 -12.40 -20.62
N LYS A 460 10.04 -13.46 -20.07
CA LYS A 460 8.60 -13.71 -20.17
C LYS A 460 7.79 -12.64 -19.46
N ALA A 461 8.17 -12.27 -18.24
CA ALA A 461 7.53 -11.20 -17.50
C ALA A 461 7.56 -9.87 -18.28
N LEU A 462 8.70 -9.52 -18.89
CA LEU A 462 8.83 -8.33 -19.75
C LEU A 462 7.94 -8.41 -21.00
N GLU A 463 7.87 -9.57 -21.67
CA GLU A 463 7.01 -9.80 -22.85
C GLU A 463 5.52 -9.52 -22.54
N TYR A 464 5.06 -9.94 -21.36
CA TYR A 464 3.68 -9.70 -20.90
C TYR A 464 3.51 -8.42 -20.08
N ARG A 465 4.60 -7.67 -19.86
CA ARG A 465 4.66 -6.48 -19.02
C ARG A 465 4.10 -6.70 -17.60
N ASP A 466 4.60 -7.75 -16.94
CA ASP A 466 4.21 -8.15 -15.59
C ASP A 466 5.32 -7.93 -14.55
N HIS A 467 5.19 -6.87 -13.74
CA HIS A 467 6.22 -6.53 -12.75
C HIS A 467 6.28 -7.51 -11.57
N LEU A 468 5.17 -8.10 -11.12
CA LEU A 468 5.18 -9.00 -9.97
C LEU A 468 6.01 -10.27 -10.24
N THR A 469 5.78 -10.91 -11.40
CA THR A 469 6.55 -12.09 -11.81
C THR A 469 8.01 -11.72 -11.99
N PHE A 470 8.29 -10.57 -12.60
CA PHE A 470 9.66 -10.08 -12.76
C PHE A 470 10.37 -9.90 -11.41
N GLN A 471 9.76 -9.13 -10.49
CA GLN A 471 10.33 -8.80 -9.18
C GLN A 471 10.69 -10.05 -8.39
N LYS A 472 9.79 -11.03 -8.33
CA LYS A 472 10.04 -12.31 -7.65
C LYS A 472 11.29 -13.00 -8.18
N PHE A 473 11.40 -13.17 -9.50
CA PHE A 473 12.50 -13.96 -10.05
C PHE A 473 13.83 -13.21 -10.15
N VAL A 474 13.85 -11.89 -10.36
CA VAL A 474 15.12 -11.16 -10.31
C VAL A 474 15.73 -11.19 -8.91
N ASN A 475 14.91 -11.15 -7.84
CA ASN A 475 15.35 -11.28 -6.45
C ASN A 475 15.99 -12.64 -6.11
N MET A 476 16.03 -13.61 -7.04
CA MET A 476 16.74 -14.87 -6.84
C MET A 476 18.27 -14.72 -6.94
N TYR A 477 18.79 -13.77 -7.72
CA TYR A 477 20.24 -13.69 -7.95
C TYR A 477 21.09 -13.48 -6.69
N PRO A 478 20.73 -12.59 -5.75
CA PRO A 478 21.44 -12.48 -4.48
C PRO A 478 21.49 -13.81 -3.72
N ARG A 479 20.37 -14.55 -3.68
CA ARG A 479 20.30 -15.87 -3.02
C ARG A 479 21.20 -16.89 -3.72
N ILE A 480 21.18 -16.94 -5.05
CA ILE A 480 22.03 -17.85 -5.84
C ILE A 480 23.50 -17.59 -5.54
N TYR A 481 23.90 -16.31 -5.52
CA TYR A 481 25.25 -15.90 -5.17
C TYR A 481 25.66 -16.38 -3.77
N ILE A 482 24.84 -16.12 -2.75
CA ILE A 482 25.11 -16.56 -1.37
C ILE A 482 25.26 -18.09 -1.30
N LEU A 483 24.28 -18.82 -1.86
CA LEU A 483 24.30 -20.28 -1.84
C LEU A 483 25.53 -20.84 -2.56
N SER A 484 25.93 -20.23 -3.68
CA SER A 484 27.13 -20.63 -4.42
C SER A 484 28.40 -20.48 -3.59
N LYS A 485 28.50 -19.44 -2.77
CA LYS A 485 29.67 -19.19 -1.91
C LYS A 485 29.68 -20.08 -0.67
N GLN A 486 28.50 -20.47 -0.19
CA GLN A 486 28.35 -21.33 0.99
C GLN A 486 28.54 -22.82 0.68
N PHE A 487 28.01 -23.32 -0.45
CA PHE A 487 27.87 -24.76 -0.68
C PHE A 487 28.77 -25.33 -1.79
N ILE A 488 29.31 -24.51 -2.70
CA ILE A 488 30.19 -25.00 -3.76
C ILE A 488 31.62 -25.11 -3.23
N THR A 489 32.17 -26.33 -3.23
CA THR A 489 33.53 -26.59 -2.74
C THR A 489 34.61 -26.20 -3.76
N ASN A 490 34.28 -26.21 -5.05
CA ASN A 490 35.19 -25.78 -6.12
C ASN A 490 35.15 -24.25 -6.28
N ASN A 491 36.17 -23.56 -5.79
CA ASN A 491 36.31 -22.10 -5.88
C ASN A 491 36.18 -21.53 -7.30
N GLN A 492 36.67 -22.26 -8.32
CA GLN A 492 36.56 -21.82 -9.71
C GLN A 492 35.10 -21.84 -10.16
N LEU A 493 34.37 -22.93 -9.87
CA LEU A 493 32.94 -23.03 -10.18
C LEU A 493 32.14 -21.99 -9.40
N ALA A 494 32.40 -21.81 -8.10
CA ALA A 494 31.75 -20.79 -7.28
C ALA A 494 31.94 -19.38 -7.87
N ASN A 495 33.15 -19.05 -8.33
CA ASN A 495 33.43 -17.77 -8.99
C ASN A 495 32.78 -17.64 -10.37
N GLN A 496 32.67 -18.72 -11.14
CA GLN A 496 31.92 -18.73 -12.40
C GLN A 496 30.43 -18.43 -12.18
N ILE A 497 29.81 -19.06 -11.18
CA ILE A 497 28.40 -18.82 -10.83
C ILE A 497 28.20 -17.40 -10.29
N ALA A 498 29.10 -16.92 -9.44
CA ALA A 498 29.10 -15.56 -8.94
C ALA A 498 29.14 -14.52 -10.08
N ASN A 499 30.08 -14.67 -11.02
CA ASN A 499 30.17 -13.84 -12.21
C ASN A 499 28.87 -13.85 -13.02
N ARG A 500 28.26 -15.03 -13.16
CA ARG A 500 27.05 -15.21 -13.96
C ARG A 500 25.84 -14.49 -13.37
N CYS A 501 25.71 -14.41 -12.04
CA CYS A 501 24.62 -13.70 -11.37
C CYS A 501 24.59 -12.21 -11.75
N GLY A 502 25.74 -11.52 -11.64
CA GLY A 502 25.84 -10.12 -12.06
C GLY A 502 25.74 -9.95 -13.58
N PHE A 503 26.38 -10.84 -14.36
CA PHE A 503 26.38 -10.75 -15.81
C PHE A 503 24.97 -10.88 -16.41
N LEU A 504 24.17 -11.86 -15.99
CA LEU A 504 22.83 -12.08 -16.55
C LEU A 504 21.87 -10.92 -16.28
N MET A 505 21.96 -10.29 -15.10
CA MET A 505 21.16 -9.10 -14.81
C MET A 505 21.60 -7.91 -15.66
N ALA A 506 22.91 -7.72 -15.86
CA ALA A 506 23.42 -6.67 -16.75
C ALA A 506 23.02 -6.93 -18.21
N GLU A 507 23.11 -8.19 -18.66
CA GLU A 507 22.71 -8.63 -19.98
C GLU A 507 21.22 -8.36 -20.24
N PHE A 508 20.36 -8.66 -19.24
CA PHE A 508 18.94 -8.32 -19.32
C PHE A 508 18.72 -6.84 -19.62
N VAL A 509 19.36 -5.96 -18.85
CA VAL A 509 19.13 -4.53 -19.01
C VAL A 509 19.69 -4.02 -20.33
N ASN A 510 20.92 -4.39 -20.67
CA ASN A 510 21.60 -3.87 -21.85
C ASN A 510 21.07 -4.43 -23.17
N PHE A 511 20.58 -5.67 -23.20
CA PHE A 511 20.12 -6.31 -24.44
C PHE A 511 18.61 -6.45 -24.54
N GLN A 512 17.92 -6.77 -23.45
CA GLN A 512 16.46 -7.02 -23.50
C GLN A 512 15.69 -5.73 -23.25
N LEU A 513 16.03 -5.01 -22.18
CA LEU A 513 15.33 -3.80 -21.80
C LEU A 513 15.73 -2.60 -22.68
N GLU A 514 17.02 -2.42 -22.94
CA GLU A 514 17.50 -1.34 -23.80
C GLU A 514 16.95 -1.43 -25.23
N TYR A 515 16.77 -2.65 -25.76
CA TYR A 515 16.13 -2.86 -27.05
C TYR A 515 14.72 -2.28 -27.11
N ARG A 516 13.94 -2.37 -26.01
CA ARG A 516 12.59 -1.79 -25.92
C ARG A 516 12.62 -0.27 -25.99
N PHE A 517 13.66 0.37 -25.47
CA PHE A 517 13.83 1.81 -25.60
C PHE A 517 14.18 2.25 -27.04
N LYS A 518 14.69 1.35 -27.89
CA LYS A 518 15.01 1.66 -29.31
C LYS A 518 13.79 1.57 -30.24
N GLU A 519 12.63 1.15 -29.75
CA GLU A 519 11.42 1.04 -30.56
C GLU A 519 10.95 2.44 -31.00
N LYS A 520 10.79 2.66 -32.32
CA LYS A 520 10.46 3.99 -32.89
C LYS A 520 9.21 4.64 -32.28
N ASN A 521 8.27 3.82 -31.80
CA ASN A 521 6.97 4.24 -31.26
C ASN A 521 6.88 4.11 -29.73
N LEU A 522 7.98 4.26 -29.00
CA LEU A 522 7.96 4.23 -27.52
C LEU A 522 7.17 5.44 -26.96
N PHE A 523 6.03 5.16 -26.35
CA PHE A 523 5.24 6.15 -25.61
C PHE A 523 5.85 6.44 -24.23
N GLU A 524 5.55 7.62 -23.66
CA GLU A 524 6.03 8.01 -22.32
C GLU A 524 5.63 6.99 -21.24
N ASP A 525 4.38 6.50 -21.27
CA ASP A 525 3.91 5.48 -20.32
C ASP A 525 4.64 4.15 -20.46
N ASP A 526 5.01 3.77 -21.67
CA ASP A 526 5.81 2.57 -21.93
C ASP A 526 7.25 2.76 -21.43
N ALA A 527 7.83 3.95 -21.63
CA ALA A 527 9.15 4.29 -21.11
C ALA A 527 9.19 4.24 -19.58
N LYS A 528 8.18 4.83 -18.91
CA LYS A 528 8.00 4.76 -17.46
C LYS A 528 7.92 3.31 -16.97
N GLU A 529 7.13 2.48 -17.66
CA GLU A 529 6.96 1.07 -17.34
C GLU A 529 8.29 0.30 -17.51
N PHE A 530 9.01 0.49 -18.61
CA PHE A 530 10.32 -0.15 -18.83
C PHE A 530 11.37 0.29 -17.81
N LEU A 531 11.40 1.57 -17.45
CA LEU A 531 12.33 2.05 -16.42
C LEU A 531 12.06 1.46 -15.05
N ALA A 532 10.80 1.17 -14.71
CA ALA A 532 10.50 0.48 -13.46
C ALA A 532 11.11 -0.94 -13.39
N TYR A 533 11.30 -1.63 -14.54
CA TYR A 533 12.07 -2.88 -14.57
C TYR A 533 13.56 -2.61 -14.29
N ALA A 534 14.15 -1.59 -14.91
CA ALA A 534 15.56 -1.22 -14.69
C ALA A 534 15.81 -0.81 -13.23
N GLU A 535 14.95 0.02 -12.65
CA GLU A 535 15.03 0.45 -11.25
C GLU A 535 14.95 -0.74 -10.29
N HIS A 536 14.12 -1.74 -10.60
CA HIS A 536 14.07 -2.95 -9.79
C HIS A 536 15.33 -3.82 -9.95
N VAL A 537 15.89 -3.94 -11.16
CA VAL A 537 17.20 -4.58 -11.37
C VAL A 537 18.30 -3.86 -10.60
N LEU A 538 18.30 -2.52 -10.57
CA LEU A 538 19.22 -1.72 -9.75
C LEU A 538 19.09 -2.05 -8.26
N THR A 539 17.86 -2.23 -7.77
CA THR A 539 17.60 -2.62 -6.37
C THR A 539 18.21 -3.98 -6.06
N VAL A 540 18.01 -4.97 -6.94
CA VAL A 540 18.60 -6.31 -6.76
C VAL A 540 20.12 -6.29 -6.89
N PHE A 541 20.67 -5.50 -7.80
CA PHE A 541 22.12 -5.32 -7.91
C PHE A 541 22.71 -4.70 -6.65
N SER A 542 22.04 -3.72 -6.05
CA SER A 542 22.45 -3.13 -4.77
C SER A 542 22.46 -4.20 -3.67
N GLN A 543 21.43 -5.04 -3.58
CA GLN A 543 21.43 -6.17 -2.63
C GLN A 543 22.55 -7.17 -2.90
N LEU A 544 22.78 -7.56 -4.16
CA LEU A 544 23.87 -8.46 -4.55
C LEU A 544 25.24 -7.86 -4.16
N ALA A 545 25.46 -6.58 -4.45
CA ALA A 545 26.69 -5.88 -4.10
C ALA A 545 26.89 -5.77 -2.58
N LYS A 546 25.81 -5.60 -1.81
CA LYS A 546 25.85 -5.65 -0.34
C LYS A 546 26.36 -7.00 0.15
N TYR A 547 25.82 -8.12 -0.35
CA TYR A 547 26.33 -9.44 0.02
C TYR A 547 27.79 -9.69 -0.39
N GLN A 548 28.22 -9.13 -1.53
CA GLN A 548 29.63 -9.18 -1.95
C GLN A 548 30.54 -8.39 -1.01
N ILE A 549 30.07 -7.26 -0.46
CA ILE A 549 30.76 -6.50 0.58
C ILE A 549 30.87 -7.33 1.86
N ASP A 550 29.76 -7.91 2.34
CA ASP A 550 29.72 -8.64 3.62
C ASP A 550 30.73 -9.80 3.67
N ILE A 551 30.91 -10.51 2.55
CA ILE A 551 31.88 -11.61 2.45
C ILE A 551 33.25 -11.19 1.90
N LEU A 552 33.48 -9.89 1.72
CA LEU A 552 34.72 -9.29 1.20
C LEU A 552 35.17 -9.80 -0.18
N ASP A 553 34.22 -10.08 -1.08
CA ASP A 553 34.48 -10.46 -2.46
C ASP A 553 34.71 -9.22 -3.35
N PHE A 554 35.88 -8.58 -3.18
CA PHE A 554 36.24 -7.33 -3.86
C PHE A 554 36.15 -7.43 -5.40
N THR A 555 36.47 -8.59 -5.97
CA THR A 555 36.42 -8.79 -7.42
C THR A 555 34.99 -8.73 -7.94
N GLN A 556 34.08 -9.48 -7.32
CA GLN A 556 32.67 -9.48 -7.73
C GLN A 556 32.00 -8.14 -7.43
N TYR A 557 32.30 -7.54 -6.29
CA TYR A 557 31.84 -6.20 -5.94
C TYR A 557 32.21 -5.17 -7.02
N LYS A 558 33.48 -5.11 -7.43
CA LYS A 558 33.93 -4.19 -8.48
C LYS A 558 33.21 -4.43 -9.82
N LEU A 559 32.95 -5.68 -10.18
CA LEU A 559 32.19 -6.02 -11.39
C LEU A 559 30.73 -5.54 -11.30
N SER A 560 30.07 -5.74 -10.15
CA SER A 560 28.70 -5.28 -9.90
C SER A 560 28.59 -3.76 -9.98
N ILE A 561 29.52 -3.01 -9.36
CA ILE A 561 29.54 -1.54 -9.44
C ILE A 561 29.71 -1.08 -10.89
N GLY A 562 30.64 -1.67 -11.64
CA GLY A 562 30.83 -1.34 -13.06
C GLY A 562 29.62 -1.71 -13.93
N ALA A 563 28.85 -2.74 -13.57
CA ALA A 563 27.58 -3.07 -14.22
C ALA A 563 26.49 -2.04 -13.91
N ILE A 564 26.34 -1.63 -12.64
CA ILE A 564 25.40 -0.57 -12.23
C ILE A 564 25.67 0.74 -12.97
N GLN A 565 26.94 1.15 -13.04
CA GLN A 565 27.35 2.39 -13.71
C GLN A 565 26.97 2.37 -15.21
N ARG A 566 27.26 1.27 -15.91
CA ARG A 566 27.00 1.12 -17.36
C ARG A 566 25.56 0.78 -17.75
N MET A 567 24.69 0.48 -16.79
CA MET A 567 23.32 0.05 -17.06
C MET A 567 22.55 1.11 -17.87
N LEU A 568 21.91 0.79 -18.99
CA LEU A 568 21.21 1.77 -19.85
C LEU A 568 22.09 2.93 -20.38
N GLN A 569 23.42 2.80 -20.39
CA GLN A 569 24.32 3.89 -20.80
C GLN A 569 24.02 4.37 -22.23
N ASP A 570 23.86 3.45 -23.19
CA ASP A 570 23.58 3.84 -24.58
C ASP A 570 22.20 4.52 -24.74
N PHE A 571 21.22 4.20 -23.88
CA PHE A 571 19.92 4.89 -23.87
C PHE A 571 20.09 6.32 -23.38
N ILE A 572 20.84 6.52 -22.30
CA ILE A 572 21.17 7.83 -21.75
C ILE A 572 21.94 8.68 -22.77
N GLU A 573 22.92 8.11 -23.46
CA GLU A 573 23.76 8.84 -24.43
C GLU A 573 22.98 9.27 -25.68
N ARG A 574 21.96 8.51 -26.10
CA ARG A 574 21.13 8.85 -27.27
C ARG A 574 20.14 9.98 -27.02
N HIS A 575 19.63 10.07 -25.81
CA HIS A 575 18.62 11.04 -25.40
C HIS A 575 19.27 12.09 -24.48
N ASN A 576 20.30 12.75 -25.00
CA ASN A 576 21.02 13.79 -24.28
C ASN A 576 20.56 15.18 -24.72
N ASP A 577 21.06 16.22 -24.02
CA ASP A 577 20.70 17.61 -24.30
C ASP A 577 21.04 18.04 -25.75
N TYR A 578 22.02 17.40 -26.38
CA TYR A 578 22.39 17.67 -27.77
C TYR A 578 21.30 17.22 -28.76
N HIS A 579 20.65 16.09 -28.54
CA HIS A 579 19.53 15.66 -29.37
C HIS A 579 18.33 16.61 -29.24
N MET A 580 18.03 17.03 -28.01
CA MET A 580 17.00 18.04 -27.73
C MET A 580 17.30 19.37 -28.46
N TYR A 581 18.55 19.83 -28.41
CA TYR A 581 19.00 21.02 -29.13
C TYR A 581 18.82 20.89 -30.65
N ILE A 582 19.13 19.72 -31.25
CA ILE A 582 18.89 19.49 -32.68
C ILE A 582 17.41 19.66 -33.01
N LEU A 583 16.50 19.06 -32.22
CA LEU A 583 15.06 19.19 -32.44
C LEU A 583 14.57 20.63 -32.31
N GLU A 584 15.10 21.39 -31.34
CA GLU A 584 14.78 22.82 -31.19
C GLU A 584 15.22 23.65 -32.41
N VAL A 585 16.39 23.34 -32.98
CA VAL A 585 16.88 23.98 -34.22
C VAL A 585 16.02 23.58 -35.42
N GLU A 586 15.64 22.31 -35.55
CA GLU A 586 14.73 21.85 -36.61
C GLU A 586 13.35 22.51 -36.48
N TYR A 587 12.83 22.65 -35.27
CA TYR A 587 11.56 23.34 -34.99
C TYR A 587 11.59 24.78 -35.47
N GLN A 588 12.67 25.52 -35.21
CA GLN A 588 12.81 26.90 -35.66
C GLN A 588 12.82 27.03 -37.19
N ASN A 589 13.40 26.05 -37.89
CA ASN A 589 13.60 26.08 -39.34
C ASN A 589 12.51 25.37 -40.16
N GLY A 590 11.64 24.58 -39.53
CA GLY A 590 10.60 23.78 -40.19
C GLY A 590 9.38 24.58 -40.67
N ASN A 591 8.67 24.03 -41.66
CA ASN A 591 7.34 24.53 -42.07
C ASN A 591 6.25 24.19 -41.01
N GLU A 592 5.03 24.74 -41.12
CA GLU A 592 3.99 24.55 -40.08
C GLU A 592 3.65 23.07 -39.80
N ILE A 593 3.62 22.23 -40.83
CA ILE A 593 3.33 20.79 -40.67
C ILE A 593 4.49 20.08 -39.96
N GLN A 594 5.74 20.39 -40.35
CA GLN A 594 6.94 19.90 -39.69
C GLN A 594 7.03 20.38 -38.25
N LYS A 595 6.63 21.63 -37.96
CA LYS A 595 6.64 22.18 -36.61
C LYS A 595 5.75 21.40 -35.65
N GLN A 596 4.55 20.99 -36.07
CA GLN A 596 3.67 20.17 -35.23
C GLN A 596 4.27 18.79 -34.95
N GLU A 597 4.88 18.17 -35.95
CA GLU A 597 5.56 16.87 -35.77
C GLU A 597 6.76 17.01 -34.83
N ILE A 598 7.61 18.03 -35.04
CA ILE A 598 8.80 18.30 -34.23
C ILE A 598 8.40 18.70 -32.80
N GLU A 599 7.33 19.47 -32.60
CA GLU A 599 6.82 19.80 -31.26
C GLU A 599 6.43 18.54 -30.47
N SER A 600 5.79 17.58 -31.13
CA SER A 600 5.47 16.28 -30.52
C SER A 600 6.73 15.48 -30.16
N GLN A 601 7.78 15.57 -30.99
CA GLN A 601 9.08 14.95 -30.71
C GLN A 601 9.80 15.64 -29.55
N ILE A 602 9.81 16.97 -29.49
CA ILE A 602 10.38 17.75 -28.38
C ILE A 602 9.67 17.39 -27.07
N HIS A 603 8.33 17.34 -27.06
CA HIS A 603 7.59 16.95 -25.85
C HIS A 603 7.95 15.53 -25.40
N ARG A 604 8.06 14.60 -26.34
CA ARG A 604 8.49 13.22 -26.06
C ARG A 604 9.91 13.18 -25.51
N GLU A 605 10.87 13.85 -26.13
CA GLU A 605 12.26 13.89 -25.69
C GLU A 605 12.40 14.55 -24.31
N LYS A 606 11.65 15.63 -24.02
CA LYS A 606 11.61 16.21 -22.67
C LYS A 606 11.14 15.21 -21.62
N ALA A 607 10.09 14.45 -21.92
CA ALA A 607 9.61 13.41 -21.03
C ALA A 607 10.66 12.29 -20.84
N LEU A 608 11.35 11.88 -21.91
CA LEU A 608 12.44 10.90 -21.84
C LEU A 608 13.66 11.40 -21.05
N ASN A 609 14.05 12.67 -21.22
CA ASN A 609 15.16 13.29 -20.48
C ASN A 609 14.88 13.34 -18.98
N SER A 610 13.65 13.71 -18.58
CA SER A 610 13.24 13.69 -17.17
C SER A 610 13.33 12.28 -16.57
N LEU A 611 12.94 11.27 -17.36
CA LEU A 611 13.04 9.87 -16.97
C LEU A 611 14.50 9.36 -16.88
N ILE A 612 15.38 9.84 -17.76
CA ILE A 612 16.82 9.56 -17.73
C ILE A 612 17.47 10.16 -16.50
N GLU A 613 17.18 11.42 -16.20
CA GLU A 613 17.68 12.11 -15.00
C GLU A 613 17.24 11.35 -13.73
N LYS A 614 15.97 10.96 -13.64
CA LYS A 614 15.45 10.13 -12.55
C LYS A 614 16.21 8.80 -12.43
N THR A 615 16.50 8.15 -13.56
CA THR A 615 17.22 6.86 -13.59
C THR A 615 18.68 7.04 -13.14
N GLN A 616 19.36 8.08 -13.60
CA GLN A 616 20.72 8.41 -13.16
C GLN A 616 20.76 8.71 -11.65
N ASN A 617 19.81 9.49 -11.15
CA ASN A 617 19.68 9.77 -9.71
C ASN A 617 19.41 8.50 -8.92
N THR A 618 18.60 7.58 -9.45
CA THR A 618 18.35 6.26 -8.83
C THR A 618 19.60 5.39 -8.81
N LYS A 619 20.42 5.37 -9.87
CA LYS A 619 21.73 4.68 -9.85
C LYS A 619 22.67 5.26 -8.79
N LYS A 620 22.81 6.59 -8.77
CA LYS A 620 23.64 7.30 -7.79
C LYS A 620 23.17 6.98 -6.38
N CYS A 621 21.86 6.98 -6.14
CA CYS A 621 21.25 6.58 -4.87
C CYS A 621 21.62 5.14 -4.47
N ALA A 622 21.50 4.17 -5.38
CA ALA A 622 21.87 2.78 -5.11
C ALA A 622 23.36 2.64 -4.69
N LEU A 623 24.24 3.34 -5.40
CA LEU A 623 25.68 3.39 -5.12
C LEU A 623 25.97 4.14 -3.80
N PHE A 624 25.19 5.15 -3.49
CA PHE A 624 25.27 5.91 -2.24
C PHE A 624 24.93 5.04 -1.02
N GLY A 625 23.86 4.23 -1.12
CA GLY A 625 23.50 3.25 -0.09
C GLY A 625 24.59 2.19 0.15
N LEU A 626 25.24 1.71 -0.92
CA LEU A 626 26.37 0.78 -0.79
C LEU A 626 27.56 1.41 -0.09
N GLY A 627 27.94 2.64 -0.46
CA GLY A 627 29.00 3.36 0.23
C GLY A 627 28.70 3.63 1.70
N THR A 628 27.43 3.90 1.99
CA THR A 628 26.92 4.06 3.36
C THR A 628 27.07 2.79 4.18
N TRP A 629 26.79 1.63 3.59
CA TRP A 629 27.01 0.33 4.23
C TRP A 629 28.49 0.07 4.52
N VAL A 630 29.37 0.37 3.56
CA VAL A 630 30.82 0.22 3.73
C VAL A 630 31.34 1.11 4.87
N CYS A 631 30.85 2.36 4.97
CA CYS A 631 31.16 3.24 6.10
C CYS A 631 30.67 2.66 7.43
N HIS A 632 29.47 2.09 7.47
CA HIS A 632 28.95 1.44 8.67
C HIS A 632 29.82 0.25 9.10
N LEU A 633 30.24 -0.62 8.17
CA LEU A 633 31.09 -1.76 8.49
C LEU A 633 32.46 -1.36 9.04
N LEU A 634 33.05 -0.26 8.55
CA LEU A 634 34.27 0.30 9.15
C LEU A 634 33.97 0.84 10.55
N ASP A 635 32.84 1.54 10.71
CA ASP A 635 32.44 2.10 11.99
C ASP A 635 32.18 1.03 13.05
N ALA A 636 31.61 -0.11 12.66
CA ALA A 636 31.37 -1.25 13.54
C ALA A 636 32.58 -2.20 13.65
N GLU A 637 33.74 -1.80 13.12
CA GLU A 637 35.00 -2.58 13.14
C GLU A 637 34.88 -3.98 12.51
N LYS A 638 33.96 -4.16 11.55
CA LYS A 638 33.78 -5.40 10.80
C LYS A 638 34.74 -5.56 9.64
N ILE A 639 35.27 -4.45 9.15
CA ILE A 639 36.28 -4.42 8.07
C ILE A 639 37.46 -3.55 8.48
N SER A 640 38.64 -3.87 7.94
CA SER A 640 39.82 -3.04 8.14
C SER A 640 39.75 -1.75 7.32
N ALA A 641 40.48 -0.70 7.71
CA ALA A 641 40.59 0.52 6.91
C ALA A 641 41.12 0.25 5.48
N ASN A 642 42.00 -0.73 5.31
CA ASN A 642 42.49 -1.11 3.97
C ASN A 642 41.39 -1.75 3.11
N ASP A 643 40.53 -2.56 3.71
CA ASP A 643 39.41 -3.18 2.98
C ASP A 643 38.31 -2.16 2.69
N PHE A 644 38.06 -1.23 3.62
CA PHE A 644 37.24 -0.04 3.37
C PHE A 644 37.72 0.73 2.13
N LEU A 645 39.02 1.06 2.04
CA LEU A 645 39.58 1.78 0.90
C LEU A 645 39.39 1.02 -0.43
N LYS A 646 39.56 -0.31 -0.43
CA LYS A 646 39.30 -1.15 -1.61
C LYS A 646 37.83 -1.14 -2.04
N LEU A 647 36.89 -1.10 -1.09
CA LEU A 647 35.45 -1.09 -1.35
C LEU A 647 34.91 0.29 -1.73
N ILE A 648 35.53 1.37 -1.25
CA ILE A 648 35.15 2.73 -1.62
C ILE A 648 35.70 3.09 -3.00
N GLN A 649 36.88 2.60 -3.40
CA GLN A 649 37.54 2.97 -4.65
C GLN A 649 36.63 2.90 -5.90
N PRO A 650 35.83 1.84 -6.13
CA PRO A 650 34.92 1.77 -7.28
C PRO A 650 33.79 2.81 -7.27
N LEU A 651 33.44 3.36 -6.11
CA LEU A 651 32.35 4.34 -5.95
C LEU A 651 32.81 5.77 -6.25
N ILE A 652 34.10 6.08 -6.03
CA ILE A 652 34.67 7.43 -6.14
C ILE A 652 34.34 8.10 -7.49
N GLY A 653 34.45 7.36 -8.60
CA GLY A 653 34.21 7.88 -9.95
C GLY A 653 32.74 8.18 -10.29
N THR A 654 31.80 7.91 -9.37
CA THR A 654 30.36 8.12 -9.59
C THR A 654 29.95 9.58 -9.37
N PHE A 655 30.68 10.29 -8.50
CA PHE A 655 30.34 11.65 -8.08
C PHE A 655 31.44 12.60 -8.54
N GLU A 656 31.21 13.30 -9.65
CA GLU A 656 32.24 14.10 -10.31
C GLU A 656 32.67 15.32 -9.49
N ASN A 657 31.75 15.87 -8.69
CA ASN A 657 31.97 17.07 -7.90
C ASN A 657 31.03 17.14 -6.67
N LEU A 658 31.30 18.10 -5.79
CA LEU A 658 30.54 18.29 -4.55
C LEU A 658 29.06 18.61 -4.79
N ASN A 659 28.70 19.28 -5.89
CA ASN A 659 27.29 19.56 -6.21
C ASN A 659 26.51 18.29 -6.46
N GLN A 660 27.01 17.46 -7.38
CA GLN A 660 26.38 16.18 -7.69
C GLN A 660 26.34 15.25 -6.47
N LEU A 661 27.38 15.25 -5.63
CA LEU A 661 27.40 14.49 -4.39
C LEU A 661 26.32 14.97 -3.40
N THR A 662 26.16 16.28 -3.23
CA THR A 662 25.19 16.87 -2.30
C THR A 662 23.75 16.70 -2.77
N GLU A 663 23.51 16.82 -4.08
CA GLU A 663 22.22 16.48 -4.69
C GLU A 663 21.89 14.99 -4.51
N SER A 664 22.87 14.11 -4.72
CA SER A 664 22.70 12.66 -4.53
C SER A 664 22.43 12.29 -3.07
N TYR A 665 23.10 12.95 -2.11
CA TYR A 665 22.84 12.77 -0.68
C TYR A 665 21.41 13.16 -0.32
N SER A 666 20.96 14.33 -0.77
CA SER A 666 19.61 14.82 -0.53
C SER A 666 18.55 13.91 -1.15
N PHE A 667 18.77 13.47 -2.39
CA PHE A 667 17.90 12.52 -3.08
C PHE A 667 17.86 11.16 -2.37
N SER A 668 18.99 10.68 -1.85
CA SER A 668 19.09 9.40 -1.14
C SER A 668 18.32 9.42 0.19
N LEU A 669 18.35 10.53 0.93
CA LEU A 669 17.54 10.72 2.14
C LEU A 669 16.04 10.60 1.82
N MET A 670 15.57 11.29 0.77
CA MET A 670 14.18 11.22 0.32
C MET A 670 13.79 9.80 -0.13
N MET A 671 14.69 9.06 -0.79
CA MET A 671 14.40 7.70 -1.24
C MET A 671 14.32 6.69 -0.08
N GLU A 672 15.10 6.88 0.99
CA GLU A 672 15.02 6.04 2.18
C GLU A 672 13.72 6.26 2.96
N GLU A 673 13.24 7.51 3.07
CA GLU A 673 11.92 7.80 3.64
C GLU A 673 10.77 7.12 2.88
N ARG A 674 10.97 6.88 1.58
CA ARG A 674 10.04 6.14 0.71
C ARG A 674 10.28 4.64 0.67
N HIS A 675 11.27 4.13 1.42
CA HIS A 675 11.69 2.73 1.43
C HIS A 675 12.00 2.15 0.04
N ARG A 676 12.50 2.97 -0.91
CA ARG A 676 12.65 2.54 -2.32
C ARG A 676 13.60 1.35 -2.50
N PHE A 677 14.76 1.40 -1.84
CA PHE A 677 15.75 0.32 -1.85
C PHE A 677 15.59 -0.63 -0.67
N ASN A 678 14.69 -0.31 0.26
CA ASN A 678 14.43 -1.04 1.49
C ASN A 678 15.73 -1.31 2.28
N TRP A 679 16.63 -0.32 2.35
CA TRP A 679 17.92 -0.47 3.04
C TRP A 679 17.73 -0.81 4.52
N SER A 680 16.70 -0.23 5.14
CA SER A 680 16.24 -0.56 6.48
C SER A 680 15.87 -2.05 6.72
N SER A 681 15.70 -2.84 5.65
CA SER A 681 15.47 -4.30 5.73
C SER A 681 16.72 -5.15 5.54
N TRP A 682 17.89 -4.54 5.29
CA TRP A 682 19.12 -5.30 5.13
C TRP A 682 19.46 -6.09 6.39
N GLU A 683 19.80 -7.36 6.19
CA GLU A 683 20.22 -8.25 7.27
C GLU A 683 21.55 -7.76 7.86
N MET A 684 21.62 -7.75 9.18
CA MET A 684 22.75 -7.29 9.99
C MET A 684 23.31 -8.51 10.71
N ASP A 685 24.50 -8.97 10.33
CA ASP A 685 25.17 -10.08 11.03
C ASP A 685 25.45 -9.77 12.51
N GLU A 686 25.36 -8.50 12.90
CA GLU A 686 25.58 -7.99 14.25
C GLU A 686 24.42 -8.23 15.20
N TRP A 687 23.21 -8.43 14.67
CA TRP A 687 22.04 -8.62 15.50
C TRP A 687 21.91 -10.10 15.87
N PRO A 688 21.66 -10.40 17.15
CA PRO A 688 21.47 -11.78 17.55
C PRO A 688 20.19 -12.33 16.88
N GLU A 689 20.19 -13.62 16.53
CA GLU A 689 19.07 -14.26 15.79
C GLU A 689 17.71 -14.05 16.48
N ASP A 690 17.69 -13.93 17.80
CA ASP A 690 16.49 -13.67 18.61
C ASP A 690 15.94 -12.24 18.43
N ALA A 691 16.75 -11.26 18.02
CA ALA A 691 16.29 -9.92 17.67
C ALA A 691 15.37 -9.95 16.44
N TYR A 692 15.68 -10.79 15.46
CA TYR A 692 14.83 -11.01 14.29
C TYR A 692 13.55 -11.77 14.66
N ALA A 693 13.66 -12.83 15.45
CA ALA A 693 12.51 -13.65 15.84
C ALA A 693 11.52 -12.90 16.74
N SER A 694 12.00 -11.98 17.58
CA SER A 694 11.15 -11.23 18.52
C SER A 694 10.51 -9.97 17.93
N GLY A 695 10.77 -9.65 16.66
CA GLY A 695 10.33 -8.38 16.05
C GLY A 695 10.92 -7.14 16.73
N LYS A 696 11.96 -7.33 17.55
CA LYS A 696 12.69 -6.27 18.25
C LYS A 696 13.92 -5.77 17.49
N GLY A 697 14.16 -6.25 16.27
CA GLY A 697 15.14 -5.64 15.38
C GLY A 697 14.82 -4.16 15.27
N GLY A 698 15.65 -3.31 15.90
CA GLY A 698 15.44 -1.87 15.91
C GLY A 698 15.46 -1.36 14.47
N ALA A 699 14.58 -0.43 14.09
CA ALA A 699 14.67 0.12 12.75
C ALA A 699 16.08 0.68 12.51
N ILE A 700 16.76 0.24 11.45
CA ILE A 700 18.08 0.75 11.12
C ILE A 700 17.92 2.22 10.73
N HIS A 701 18.49 3.13 11.52
CA HIS A 701 18.50 4.54 11.19
C HIS A 701 19.65 4.84 10.21
N PHE A 702 19.43 4.53 8.92
CA PHE A 702 20.40 4.78 7.84
C PHE A 702 20.83 6.25 7.72
N SER A 703 20.00 7.19 8.21
CA SER A 703 20.26 8.64 8.13
C SER A 703 21.61 9.05 8.73
N SER A 704 22.01 8.49 9.88
CA SER A 704 23.31 8.78 10.48
C SER A 704 24.46 8.27 9.61
N TRP A 705 24.30 7.10 8.98
CA TRP A 705 25.36 6.50 8.18
C TRP A 705 25.51 7.19 6.82
N PHE A 706 24.43 7.70 6.23
CA PHE A 706 24.55 8.52 5.01
C PHE A 706 25.48 9.70 5.22
N SER A 707 25.45 10.31 6.40
CA SER A 707 26.33 11.43 6.72
C SER A 707 27.81 11.02 6.75
N PHE A 708 28.12 9.79 7.17
CA PHE A 708 29.50 9.27 7.18
C PHE A 708 30.03 9.14 5.75
N PHE A 709 29.25 8.51 4.88
CA PHE A 709 29.64 8.35 3.47
C PHE A 709 29.70 9.69 2.73
N TYR A 710 28.70 10.56 2.91
CA TYR A 710 28.70 11.92 2.36
C TYR A 710 29.97 12.67 2.76
N THR A 711 30.24 12.74 4.08
CA THR A 711 31.36 13.51 4.62
C THR A 711 32.69 12.97 4.10
N TYR A 712 32.87 11.65 4.10
CA TYR A 712 34.10 11.04 3.61
C TYR A 712 34.35 11.35 2.12
N LEU A 713 33.34 11.17 1.25
CA LEU A 713 33.48 11.50 -0.16
C LEU A 713 33.64 13.01 -0.40
N ALA A 714 32.96 13.84 0.37
CA ALA A 714 33.04 15.28 0.26
C ALA A 714 34.46 15.78 0.60
N LEU A 715 35.08 15.25 1.67
CA LEU A 715 36.47 15.55 2.01
C LEU A 715 37.44 15.15 0.90
N MET A 716 37.22 14.00 0.28
CA MET A 716 38.03 13.51 -0.83
C MET A 716 37.91 14.39 -2.09
N LEU A 717 36.70 14.87 -2.41
CA LEU A 717 36.45 15.79 -3.52
C LEU A 717 36.84 17.24 -3.21
N THR A 718 37.10 17.59 -1.95
CA THR A 718 37.50 18.94 -1.54
C THR A 718 38.98 19.16 -1.85
N PRO A 719 39.36 20.20 -2.61
CA PRO A 719 40.76 20.46 -2.95
C PRO A 719 41.62 20.81 -1.73
N GLU A 720 42.93 20.60 -1.81
CA GLU A 720 43.90 21.01 -0.75
C GLU A 720 44.34 22.47 -0.86
N ASN A 721 43.74 23.25 -1.77
CA ASN A 721 44.05 24.65 -1.92
C ASN A 721 43.07 25.49 -1.06
N PRO A 722 43.53 26.18 0.00
CA PRO A 722 42.69 27.02 0.85
C PRO A 722 41.99 28.14 0.08
N ASP A 723 42.55 28.60 -1.04
CA ASP A 723 41.99 29.68 -1.84
C ASP A 723 40.89 29.21 -2.80
N SER A 724 40.68 27.90 -2.95
CA SER A 724 39.63 27.33 -3.80
C SER A 724 38.49 26.75 -2.97
N ILE A 725 37.58 27.61 -2.51
CA ILE A 725 36.32 27.15 -1.90
C ILE A 725 35.42 26.63 -3.03
N PRO A 726 35.13 25.32 -3.09
CA PRO A 726 34.25 24.78 -4.11
C PRO A 726 32.83 25.30 -3.92
N GLN A 727 32.16 25.66 -5.02
CA GLN A 727 30.78 26.12 -4.96
C GLN A 727 29.84 24.94 -4.76
N ILE A 728 29.05 24.98 -3.68
CA ILE A 728 27.96 24.05 -3.42
C ILE A 728 26.63 24.75 -3.74
N LYS A 729 25.86 24.16 -4.66
CA LYS A 729 24.56 24.65 -5.08
C LYS A 729 23.63 24.71 -3.86
N PRO A 730 22.88 25.81 -3.69
CA PRO A 730 21.92 25.94 -2.61
C PRO A 730 20.85 24.85 -2.74
N LEU A 731 20.61 24.14 -1.63
CA LEU A 731 19.60 23.09 -1.52
C LEU A 731 18.76 23.30 -0.25
N HIS A 732 17.48 22.93 -0.30
CA HIS A 732 16.54 23.17 0.79
C HIS A 732 17.00 22.59 2.15
N HIS A 733 17.66 21.42 2.14
CA HIS A 733 18.14 20.74 3.36
C HIS A 733 19.62 21.01 3.69
N ILE A 734 20.25 22.00 3.06
CA ILE A 734 21.70 22.23 3.19
C ILE A 734 22.14 22.52 4.63
N LYS A 735 21.28 23.13 5.46
CA LYS A 735 21.55 23.33 6.90
C LYS A 735 21.73 22.00 7.64
N GLY A 736 20.79 21.07 7.43
CA GLY A 736 20.88 19.73 8.02
C GLY A 736 22.13 18.98 7.53
N THR A 737 22.49 19.15 6.25
CA THR A 737 23.74 18.62 5.69
C THR A 737 24.96 19.21 6.37
N LEU A 738 25.02 20.54 6.54
CA LEU A 738 26.10 21.26 7.23
C LEU A 738 26.26 20.78 8.67
N ASP A 739 25.17 20.76 9.44
CA ASP A 739 25.18 20.35 10.84
C ASP A 739 25.64 18.88 10.98
N SER A 740 25.09 17.99 10.14
CA SER A 740 25.46 16.58 10.14
C SER A 740 26.91 16.37 9.73
N THR A 741 27.39 17.08 8.70
CA THR A 741 28.79 17.00 8.23
C THR A 741 29.75 17.48 9.30
N THR A 742 29.44 18.60 9.96
CA THR A 742 30.26 19.15 11.05
C THR A 742 30.37 18.16 12.21
N ASN A 743 29.25 17.55 12.61
CA ASN A 743 29.23 16.52 13.64
C ASN A 743 30.04 15.28 13.23
N THR A 744 29.93 14.85 11.97
CA THR A 744 30.67 13.70 11.43
C THR A 744 32.17 13.98 11.32
N ILE A 745 32.59 15.17 10.88
CA ILE A 745 34.01 15.57 10.86
C ILE A 745 34.62 15.51 12.26
N LYS A 746 33.87 16.01 13.27
CA LYS A 746 34.29 15.92 14.67
C LYS A 746 34.42 14.46 15.10
N TYR A 747 33.40 13.65 14.80
CA TYR A 747 33.41 12.21 15.10
C TYR A 747 34.60 11.49 14.47
N PHE A 748 34.90 11.74 13.19
CA PHE A 748 36.06 11.21 12.48
C PHE A 748 37.38 11.62 13.13
N SER A 749 37.49 12.85 13.59
CA SER A 749 38.68 13.36 14.29
C SER A 749 38.91 12.68 15.65
N ASP A 750 37.82 12.39 16.35
CA ASP A 750 37.86 11.85 17.71
C ASP A 750 38.00 10.31 17.75
N ASN A 751 37.74 9.62 16.62
CA ASN A 751 37.66 8.16 16.57
C ASN A 751 38.78 7.51 15.75
N LYS A 752 39.71 6.83 16.46
CA LYS A 752 40.92 6.22 15.87
C LYS A 752 40.66 5.22 14.74
N LYS A 753 39.50 4.56 14.71
CA LYS A 753 39.19 3.59 13.64
C LYS A 753 39.16 4.21 12.23
N TRP A 754 38.95 5.52 12.14
CA TRP A 754 38.96 6.26 10.88
C TRP A 754 40.36 6.79 10.47
N GLU A 755 41.34 6.79 11.38
CA GLU A 755 42.65 7.43 11.21
C GLU A 755 43.33 7.03 9.88
N THR A 756 43.49 5.73 9.62
CA THR A 756 44.11 5.23 8.39
C THR A 756 43.35 5.61 7.12
N ALA A 757 42.01 5.65 7.16
CA ALA A 757 41.21 6.05 6.01
C ALA A 757 41.36 7.55 5.73
N LEU A 758 41.43 8.37 6.77
CA LEU A 758 41.60 9.83 6.68
C LEU A 758 43.01 10.22 6.25
N GLU A 759 44.05 9.47 6.62
CA GLU A 759 45.44 9.69 6.18
C GLU A 759 45.57 9.65 4.65
N GLN A 760 44.79 8.80 3.97
CA GLN A 760 44.78 8.73 2.50
C GLN A 760 44.20 9.98 1.84
N LEU A 761 43.47 10.81 2.59
CA LEU A 761 42.93 12.07 2.10
C LEU A 761 43.95 13.22 2.16
N GLY A 762 45.16 13.00 2.68
CA GLY A 762 46.17 14.05 2.84
C GLY A 762 45.86 14.95 4.03
N ASN A 763 45.81 16.28 3.82
CA ASN A 763 45.58 17.23 4.91
C ASN A 763 44.10 17.29 5.32
N PHE A 764 43.66 16.30 6.12
CA PHE A 764 42.28 16.17 6.58
C PHE A 764 41.73 17.45 7.24
N LYS A 765 42.50 18.09 8.13
CA LYS A 765 42.05 19.30 8.86
C LYS A 765 41.77 20.46 7.90
N LEU A 766 42.64 20.66 6.91
CA LEU A 766 42.46 21.71 5.91
C LEU A 766 41.24 21.44 5.03
N ARG A 767 41.10 20.20 4.51
CA ARG A 767 39.94 19.81 3.70
C ARG A 767 38.63 19.91 4.48
N ALA A 768 38.62 19.52 5.75
CA ALA A 768 37.46 19.65 6.62
C ALA A 768 37.03 21.12 6.79
N GLN A 769 37.99 22.03 6.98
CA GLN A 769 37.72 23.46 7.07
C GLN A 769 37.12 23.99 5.76
N ILE A 770 37.76 23.70 4.61
CA ILE A 770 37.29 24.15 3.29
C ILE A 770 35.88 23.60 2.99
N LEU A 771 35.60 22.34 3.33
CA LEU A 771 34.29 21.73 3.12
C LEU A 771 33.21 22.40 3.96
N VAL A 772 33.49 22.67 5.24
CA VAL A 772 32.56 23.38 6.13
C VAL A 772 32.32 24.80 5.62
N ASP A 773 33.36 25.49 5.15
CA ASP A 773 33.23 26.83 4.57
C ASP A 773 32.41 26.83 3.27
N ALA A 774 32.60 25.81 2.42
CA ALA A 774 31.80 25.62 1.20
C ALA A 774 30.31 25.35 1.51
N LEU A 775 30.02 24.50 2.50
CA LEU A 775 28.65 24.22 2.94
C LEU A 775 28.00 25.43 3.60
N ASN A 776 28.76 26.20 4.39
CA ASN A 776 28.30 27.47 4.95
C ASN A 776 27.97 28.48 3.85
N ALA A 777 28.80 28.59 2.83
CA ALA A 777 28.53 29.45 1.67
C ALA A 777 27.27 29.02 0.92
N GLY A 778 27.09 27.71 0.68
CA GLY A 778 25.87 27.17 0.07
C GLY A 778 24.63 27.39 0.92
N TYR A 779 24.74 27.29 2.26
CA TYR A 779 23.66 27.61 3.20
C TYR A 779 23.31 29.10 3.19
N ALA A 780 24.32 29.99 3.21
CA ALA A 780 24.10 31.43 3.12
C ALA A 780 23.41 31.81 1.79
N GLN A 781 23.81 31.19 0.68
CA GLN A 781 23.16 31.39 -0.62
C GLN A 781 21.72 30.85 -0.63
N GLN A 782 21.46 29.70 -0.02
CA GLN A 782 20.09 29.16 0.10
C GLN A 782 19.22 30.07 0.97
N LEU A 783 19.75 30.60 2.07
CA LEU A 783 19.06 31.59 2.89
C LEU A 783 18.72 32.81 2.05
N GLU A 784 19.66 33.34 1.27
CA GLU A 784 19.40 34.50 0.41
C GLU A 784 18.31 34.22 -0.65
N ILE A 785 18.32 33.03 -1.28
CA ILE A 785 17.29 32.62 -2.23
C ILE A 785 15.93 32.54 -1.53
N ASN A 786 15.85 31.82 -0.41
CA ASN A 786 14.61 31.69 0.37
C ASN A 786 14.09 33.05 0.83
N GLU A 787 14.98 33.92 1.30
CA GLU A 787 14.68 35.27 1.74
C GLU A 787 14.15 36.14 0.59
N SER A 788 14.71 35.97 -0.60
CA SER A 788 14.30 36.71 -1.80
C SER A 788 12.98 36.20 -2.37
N GLU A 789 12.82 34.88 -2.49
CA GLU A 789 11.59 34.23 -2.91
C GLU A 789 10.44 34.59 -1.96
N LEU A 790 10.68 34.53 -0.64
CA LEU A 790 9.68 34.91 0.35
C LEU A 790 9.28 36.39 0.23
N ALA A 791 10.24 37.29 0.01
CA ALA A 791 9.96 38.71 -0.19
C ALA A 791 9.14 38.97 -1.47
N GLN A 792 9.45 38.28 -2.56
CA GLN A 792 8.83 38.48 -3.88
C GLN A 792 7.50 37.75 -4.06
N THR A 793 7.29 36.61 -3.41
CA THR A 793 6.08 35.80 -3.59
C THR A 793 4.87 36.53 -3.02
N PRO A 794 3.82 36.81 -3.82
CA PRO A 794 2.63 37.52 -3.32
C PRO A 794 1.86 36.68 -2.30
N ILE A 795 1.24 37.33 -1.32
CA ILE A 795 0.35 36.69 -0.35
C ILE A 795 -0.84 36.03 -1.06
N ASN A 796 -1.20 34.83 -0.61
CA ASN A 796 -2.38 34.13 -1.07
C ASN A 796 -3.62 34.64 -0.28
N ASN A 797 -4.58 35.21 -1.01
CA ASN A 797 -5.79 35.79 -0.41
C ASN A 797 -6.70 34.75 0.26
N ASP A 798 -6.70 33.49 -0.20
CA ASP A 798 -7.47 32.41 0.44
C ASP A 798 -6.85 32.06 1.79
N LYS A 799 -5.52 32.08 1.93
CA LYS A 799 -4.84 31.92 3.22
C LYS A 799 -5.09 33.07 4.17
N VAL A 800 -5.13 34.31 3.67
CA VAL A 800 -5.53 35.48 4.47
C VAL A 800 -6.98 35.32 4.96
N LYS A 801 -7.87 34.80 4.12
CA LYS A 801 -9.27 34.54 4.48
C LYS A 801 -9.40 33.46 5.55
N GLU A 802 -8.71 32.32 5.38
CA GLU A 802 -8.64 31.23 6.36
C GLU A 802 -8.16 31.77 7.72
N PHE A 803 -7.08 32.56 7.72
CA PHE A 803 -6.58 33.22 8.92
C PHE A 803 -7.61 34.13 9.60
N PHE A 804 -8.36 34.93 8.83
CA PHE A 804 -9.40 35.80 9.39
C PHE A 804 -10.59 35.02 9.95
N GLU A 805 -11.01 33.94 9.28
CA GLU A 805 -12.08 33.05 9.75
C GLU A 805 -11.69 32.40 11.10
N GLU A 806 -10.48 31.83 11.19
CA GLU A 806 -9.95 31.25 12.43
C GLU A 806 -9.84 32.28 13.57
N LEU A 807 -9.31 33.46 13.25
CA LEU A 807 -9.14 34.55 14.21
C LEU A 807 -10.49 35.01 14.76
N GLU A 808 -11.46 35.23 13.88
CA GLU A 808 -12.79 35.65 14.25
C GLU A 808 -13.48 34.62 15.12
N GLU A 809 -13.54 33.37 14.67
CA GLU A 809 -14.17 32.29 15.42
C GLU A 809 -13.57 32.22 16.82
N THR A 810 -12.24 32.27 16.90
CA THR A 810 -11.54 32.17 18.18
C THR A 810 -11.72 33.40 19.06
N TRP A 811 -11.76 34.60 18.48
CA TRP A 811 -12.02 35.84 19.21
C TRP A 811 -13.45 35.89 19.76
N ARG A 812 -14.45 35.53 18.94
CA ARG A 812 -15.86 35.41 19.36
C ARG A 812 -16.00 34.46 20.52
N ASN A 813 -15.25 33.37 20.44
CA ASN A 813 -15.24 32.37 21.48
C ASN A 813 -14.47 32.89 22.71
N SER A 814 -13.28 33.48 22.61
CA SER A 814 -12.39 33.56 23.77
C SER A 814 -12.65 34.69 24.78
N GLY A 815 -13.58 35.62 24.55
CA GLY A 815 -13.79 36.81 25.39
C GLY A 815 -14.66 36.58 26.64
N LEU A 816 -14.07 36.63 27.83
CA LEU A 816 -14.78 36.40 29.09
C LEU A 816 -15.82 37.49 29.37
N MET A 817 -15.45 38.76 29.22
CA MET A 817 -16.33 39.89 29.50
C MET A 817 -17.52 39.91 28.54
N ARG A 818 -17.30 39.56 27.28
CA ARG A 818 -18.37 39.43 26.30
C ARG A 818 -19.34 38.32 26.66
N ASP A 819 -18.85 37.15 27.04
CA ASP A 819 -19.69 36.04 27.47
C ASP A 819 -20.56 36.45 28.67
N ILE A 820 -19.98 37.14 29.66
CA ILE A 820 -20.73 37.67 30.80
C ILE A 820 -21.84 38.61 30.31
N TYR A 821 -21.53 39.64 29.54
CA TYR A 821 -22.54 40.61 29.11
C TYR A 821 -23.60 40.01 28.20
N THR A 822 -23.26 39.02 27.37
CA THR A 822 -24.22 38.26 26.56
C THR A 822 -25.20 37.48 27.43
N VAL A 823 -24.70 36.73 28.42
CA VAL A 823 -25.55 35.94 29.35
C VAL A 823 -26.54 36.82 30.12
N TYR A 824 -26.12 38.04 30.48
CA TYR A 824 -26.97 39.00 31.20
C TYR A 824 -27.78 39.94 30.27
N GLY A 825 -27.76 39.72 28.95
CA GLY A 825 -28.54 40.51 27.99
C GLY A 825 -28.10 41.98 27.88
N ARG A 826 -26.83 42.27 28.17
CA ARG A 826 -26.23 43.61 28.16
C ARG A 826 -25.16 43.82 27.08
N TYR A 827 -24.90 42.81 26.27
CA TYR A 827 -24.09 42.95 25.06
C TYR A 827 -24.95 43.53 23.93
N LEU A 828 -24.63 44.74 23.51
CA LEU A 828 -25.30 45.44 22.41
C LEU A 828 -24.36 45.47 21.20
N SER A 829 -24.69 44.67 20.19
CA SER A 829 -23.95 44.65 18.93
C SER A 829 -24.49 45.77 18.02
N PHE A 830 -23.78 46.88 17.94
CA PHE A 830 -24.06 47.98 17.01
C PHE A 830 -23.27 47.77 15.71
N GLU A 831 -23.48 46.61 15.08
CA GLU A 831 -22.75 46.19 13.86
C GLU A 831 -22.94 47.15 12.67
N ARG A 832 -23.93 48.06 12.74
CA ARG A 832 -24.24 49.02 11.67
C ARG A 832 -23.97 50.48 12.03
N GLU A 833 -23.63 50.80 13.27
CA GLU A 833 -23.53 52.18 13.75
C GLU A 833 -22.09 52.53 14.13
N MET A 834 -21.64 53.70 13.69
CA MET A 834 -20.37 54.29 14.14
C MET A 834 -20.58 54.90 15.53
N PRO A 835 -19.55 54.93 16.39
CA PRO A 835 -19.73 55.47 17.73
C PRO A 835 -20.06 56.97 17.68
N PRO A 836 -20.97 57.44 18.56
CA PRO A 836 -21.41 58.84 18.59
C PRO A 836 -20.32 59.81 19.10
N GLN A 837 -19.26 59.28 19.73
CA GLN A 837 -18.12 60.02 20.25
C GLN A 837 -16.80 59.32 19.88
N LYS A 838 -15.68 60.04 20.01
CA LYS A 838 -14.36 59.51 19.66
C LYS A 838 -13.89 58.49 20.71
N ILE A 839 -14.19 57.21 20.48
CA ILE A 839 -13.70 56.07 21.29
C ILE A 839 -12.28 55.73 20.82
N THR A 840 -11.37 55.47 21.77
CA THR A 840 -10.03 54.96 21.45
C THR A 840 -10.14 53.48 21.04
N PRO A 841 -9.79 53.11 19.80
CA PRO A 841 -9.84 51.72 19.37
C PRO A 841 -8.81 50.87 20.10
N ILE A 842 -9.16 49.62 20.38
CA ILE A 842 -8.18 48.58 20.62
C ILE A 842 -7.51 48.31 19.27
N ARG A 843 -6.20 48.59 19.19
CA ARG A 843 -5.41 48.44 17.96
C ARG A 843 -4.30 47.43 18.21
N ILE A 844 -4.30 46.36 17.43
CA ILE A 844 -3.13 45.50 17.24
C ILE A 844 -2.53 45.89 15.89
N TYR A 845 -1.33 46.46 15.93
CA TYR A 845 -0.54 46.79 14.75
C TYR A 845 0.84 46.20 14.91
N GLN A 846 1.20 45.27 14.04
CA GLN A 846 2.44 44.52 14.14
C GLN A 846 2.87 44.00 12.76
N HIS A 847 4.16 43.78 12.62
CA HIS A 847 4.72 43.09 11.47
C HIS A 847 4.78 41.60 11.81
N ILE A 848 4.17 40.76 10.99
CA ILE A 848 4.21 39.30 11.17
C ILE A 848 4.82 38.62 9.95
N PRO A 849 5.38 37.42 10.09
CA PRO A 849 5.99 36.71 8.97
C PRO A 849 5.01 36.51 7.80
N LYS A 850 5.42 36.92 6.60
CA LYS A 850 4.66 36.79 5.34
C LYS A 850 4.39 35.34 4.98
N GLY A 851 5.31 34.44 5.35
CA GLY A 851 5.20 33.00 5.09
C GLY A 851 3.92 32.34 5.61
N ILE A 852 3.24 32.94 6.60
CA ILE A 852 1.94 32.43 7.10
C ILE A 852 0.86 32.45 6.01
N PHE A 853 1.00 33.33 5.02
CA PHE A 853 0.00 33.60 3.99
C PHE A 853 0.40 33.06 2.61
N LEU A 854 1.40 32.19 2.51
CA LEU A 854 1.84 31.58 1.25
C LEU A 854 1.31 30.15 1.11
N GLU A 855 1.01 29.72 -0.12
CA GLU A 855 0.41 28.41 -0.40
C GLU A 855 1.38 27.24 -0.15
N GLN A 856 2.68 27.47 -0.35
CA GLN A 856 3.75 26.47 -0.23
C GLN A 856 4.65 26.68 1.00
N SER A 857 4.19 27.43 2.00
CA SER A 857 5.00 27.67 3.19
C SER A 857 5.20 26.38 4.00
N GLU A 858 6.43 25.87 4.02
CA GLU A 858 6.84 24.79 4.92
C GLU A 858 6.77 25.20 6.40
N ILE A 859 6.71 26.52 6.67
CA ILE A 859 6.49 27.11 7.99
C ILE A 859 4.98 27.00 8.31
N GLY A 860 4.47 25.77 8.30
CA GLY A 860 3.14 25.43 8.75
C GLY A 860 3.12 25.40 10.27
N TYR A 861 3.09 26.57 10.92
CA TYR A 861 2.60 26.63 12.29
C TYR A 861 1.07 26.69 12.21
N PRO A 862 0.35 25.60 12.50
CA PRO A 862 -1.11 25.63 12.50
C PRO A 862 -1.61 26.62 13.56
N ASN A 863 -2.77 27.23 13.31
CA ASN A 863 -3.55 28.02 14.27
C ASN A 863 -3.04 29.45 14.59
N TRP A 864 -2.40 30.13 13.64
CA TRP A 864 -2.05 31.55 13.83
C TRP A 864 -3.29 32.43 14.01
N GLY A 865 -4.36 32.18 13.25
CA GLY A 865 -5.63 32.90 13.41
C GLY A 865 -6.15 32.71 14.84
N GLU A 866 -6.18 31.46 15.32
CA GLU A 866 -6.58 31.12 16.69
C GLU A 866 -5.78 31.90 17.75
N SER A 867 -4.45 31.93 17.64
CA SER A 867 -3.58 32.62 18.60
C SER A 867 -3.89 34.12 18.68
N PHE A 868 -4.06 34.78 17.52
CA PHE A 868 -4.45 36.19 17.48
C PHE A 868 -5.86 36.43 17.99
N GLY A 869 -6.80 35.53 17.70
CA GLY A 869 -8.17 35.62 18.21
C GLY A 869 -8.21 35.57 19.75
N ARG A 870 -7.43 34.66 20.36
CA ARG A 870 -7.29 34.57 21.83
C ARG A 870 -6.63 35.83 22.41
N SER A 871 -5.56 36.32 21.78
CA SER A 871 -4.84 37.51 22.24
C SER A 871 -5.70 38.77 22.18
N LEU A 872 -6.48 38.94 21.10
CA LEU A 872 -7.43 40.03 20.96
C LEU A 872 -8.51 39.97 22.03
N ALA A 873 -9.12 38.79 22.26
CA ALA A 873 -10.13 38.61 23.29
C ALA A 873 -9.60 38.90 24.71
N GLN A 874 -8.37 38.50 25.02
CA GLN A 874 -7.74 38.83 26.29
C GLN A 874 -7.44 40.33 26.43
N THR A 875 -7.08 41.00 25.33
CA THR A 875 -6.83 42.44 25.30
C THR A 875 -8.14 43.21 25.52
N GLU A 876 -9.23 42.76 24.88
CA GLU A 876 -10.59 43.21 25.13
C GLU A 876 -10.97 43.05 26.61
N ASP A 877 -10.78 41.87 27.19
CA ASP A 877 -11.08 41.64 28.61
C ASP A 877 -10.30 42.59 29.52
N ARG A 878 -8.99 42.76 29.28
CA ARG A 878 -8.15 43.68 30.06
C ARG A 878 -8.59 45.13 29.91
N TYR A 879 -8.94 45.55 28.70
CA TYR A 879 -9.45 46.89 28.45
C TYR A 879 -10.76 47.12 29.20
N LEU A 880 -11.71 46.19 29.09
CA LEU A 880 -13.01 46.28 29.77
C LEU A 880 -12.89 46.26 31.30
N ILE A 881 -11.90 45.54 31.83
CA ILE A 881 -11.59 45.53 33.27
C ILE A 881 -11.18 46.92 33.79
N THR A 882 -10.57 47.78 32.97
CA THR A 882 -10.17 49.13 33.42
C THR A 882 -11.37 49.99 33.84
N PHE A 883 -12.56 49.72 33.30
CA PHE A 883 -13.78 50.42 33.71
C PHE A 883 -14.19 50.08 35.15
N PHE A 884 -13.72 48.97 35.73
CA PHE A 884 -13.95 48.65 37.13
C PHE A 884 -13.20 49.58 38.09
N ASP A 885 -12.23 50.38 37.62
CA ASP A 885 -11.61 51.42 38.44
C ASP A 885 -12.62 52.51 38.86
N GLN A 886 -13.79 52.59 38.19
CA GLN A 886 -14.90 53.49 38.56
C GLN A 886 -15.80 52.94 39.68
N LEU A 887 -15.64 51.67 40.05
CA LEU A 887 -16.35 51.06 41.19
C LEU A 887 -15.69 51.46 42.52
N LEU A 888 -16.43 51.32 43.62
CA LEU A 888 -15.91 51.55 44.97
C LEU A 888 -14.71 50.63 45.25
N GLN A 889 -13.56 51.24 45.56
CA GLN A 889 -12.32 50.53 45.87
C GLN A 889 -12.23 50.29 47.38
N LEU A 890 -12.04 49.03 47.77
CA LEU A 890 -11.86 48.58 49.14
C LEU A 890 -10.49 47.89 49.28
N SER A 891 -9.90 47.96 50.47
CA SER A 891 -8.70 47.22 50.83
C SER A 891 -9.04 46.20 51.92
N ALA A 892 -8.47 45.00 51.83
CA ALA A 892 -8.69 43.91 52.76
C ALA A 892 -7.40 43.13 53.04
N THR A 893 -7.40 42.36 54.13
CA THR A 893 -6.33 41.43 54.46
C THR A 893 -6.79 40.00 54.20
N LYS A 894 -5.85 39.05 54.22
CA LYS A 894 -6.16 37.62 54.10
C LYS A 894 -7.20 37.18 55.14
N ASP A 895 -7.08 37.65 56.37
CA ASP A 895 -7.92 37.19 57.49
C ASP A 895 -9.38 37.62 57.36
N THR A 896 -9.65 38.71 56.63
CA THR A 896 -11.00 39.23 56.40
C THR A 896 -11.62 38.75 55.08
N PHE A 897 -10.97 37.83 54.36
CA PHE A 897 -11.37 37.39 53.01
C PHE A 897 -12.83 36.92 52.93
N ASP A 898 -13.24 35.97 53.79
CA ASP A 898 -14.59 35.41 53.75
C ASP A 898 -15.64 36.43 54.21
N GLU A 899 -15.32 37.23 55.22
CA GLU A 899 -16.21 38.25 55.79
C GLU A 899 -16.51 39.34 54.77
N ILE A 900 -15.48 39.93 54.17
CA ILE A 900 -15.62 41.08 53.27
C ILE A 900 -16.32 40.69 51.95
N ILE A 901 -16.05 39.51 51.41
CA ILE A 901 -16.73 39.02 50.20
C ILE A 901 -18.22 38.76 50.52
N SER A 902 -18.53 38.08 51.62
CA SER A 902 -19.91 37.77 52.01
C SER A 902 -20.73 39.02 52.32
N GLN A 903 -20.13 40.00 53.02
CA GLN A 903 -20.76 41.27 53.34
C GLN A 903 -21.15 42.05 52.08
N ASN A 904 -20.24 42.14 51.09
CA ASN A 904 -20.48 42.90 49.87
C ASN A 904 -21.47 42.19 48.92
N ILE A 905 -21.46 40.85 48.85
CA ILE A 905 -22.51 40.10 48.15
C ILE A 905 -23.87 40.36 48.77
N SER A 906 -23.98 40.30 50.10
CA SER A 906 -25.24 40.57 50.82
C SER A 906 -25.72 42.01 50.63
N LEU A 907 -24.81 42.98 50.66
CA LEU A 907 -25.11 44.40 50.44
C LEU A 907 -25.63 44.67 49.02
N LEU A 908 -25.06 44.01 48.01
CA LEU A 908 -25.56 44.12 46.64
C LEU A 908 -26.93 43.44 46.50
N LYS A 909 -27.10 42.23 47.04
CA LYS A 909 -28.39 41.52 47.05
C LYS A 909 -29.49 42.31 47.77
N SER A 910 -29.20 42.99 48.88
CA SER A 910 -30.18 43.83 49.59
C SER A 910 -30.63 45.04 48.79
N LYS A 911 -29.83 45.48 47.80
CA LYS A 911 -30.19 46.51 46.83
C LYS A 911 -30.86 45.94 45.57
N SER A 912 -31.28 44.68 45.61
CA SER A 912 -31.87 43.96 44.47
C SER A 912 -30.94 43.79 43.26
N PHE A 913 -29.62 43.73 43.49
CA PHE A 913 -28.63 43.38 42.47
C PHE A 913 -28.41 41.86 42.40
N ILE A 914 -27.99 41.38 41.24
CA ILE A 914 -27.58 39.99 40.98
C ILE A 914 -26.04 39.97 40.80
N PRO A 915 -25.27 39.97 41.91
CA PRO A 915 -23.82 40.07 41.81
C PRO A 915 -23.20 38.81 41.22
N ILE A 916 -22.08 38.97 40.52
CA ILE A 916 -21.08 37.95 40.21
C ILE A 916 -19.75 38.33 40.85
N VAL A 917 -18.87 37.35 41.01
CA VAL A 917 -17.53 37.52 41.58
C VAL A 917 -16.49 37.21 40.51
N LEU A 918 -15.65 38.19 40.18
CA LEU A 918 -14.44 38.01 39.39
C LEU A 918 -13.23 38.03 40.33
N TYR A 919 -12.30 37.10 40.17
CA TYR A 919 -11.11 37.08 41.03
C TYR A 919 -9.81 36.92 40.24
N GLY A 920 -8.74 37.55 40.75
CA GLY A 920 -7.38 37.47 40.21
C GLY A 920 -6.69 36.15 40.56
N HIS A 921 -5.75 35.73 39.71
CA HIS A 921 -5.22 34.36 39.75
C HIS A 921 -4.54 33.93 41.06
N GLU A 922 -3.99 34.85 41.87
CA GLU A 922 -3.35 34.53 43.16
C GLU A 922 -4.37 34.23 44.26
N LEU A 923 -5.62 34.64 44.10
CA LEU A 923 -6.67 34.42 45.10
C LEU A 923 -7.34 33.04 45.01
N HIS A 924 -7.00 32.25 43.99
CA HIS A 924 -7.57 30.90 43.79
C HIS A 924 -7.49 30.06 45.08
N ARG A 925 -6.33 30.04 45.73
CA ARG A 925 -6.14 29.27 46.97
C ARG A 925 -7.09 29.69 48.09
N TYR A 926 -7.40 30.98 48.19
CA TYR A 926 -8.27 31.53 49.23
C TYR A 926 -9.73 31.13 49.01
N PHE A 927 -10.20 31.15 47.75
CA PHE A 927 -11.51 30.59 47.40
C PHE A 927 -11.58 29.10 47.75
N PHE A 928 -10.57 28.30 47.44
CA PHE A 928 -10.54 26.88 47.77
C PHE A 928 -10.47 26.55 49.28
N GLU A 929 -9.89 27.46 50.08
CA GLU A 929 -9.84 27.35 51.55
C GLU A 929 -11.14 27.83 52.21
N SER A 930 -11.97 28.64 51.52
CA SER A 930 -13.23 29.15 52.02
C SER A 930 -14.31 28.07 52.17
N LYS A 931 -15.06 28.11 53.28
CA LYS A 931 -16.22 27.24 53.51
C LYS A 931 -17.44 27.65 52.66
N ASN A 932 -17.46 28.88 52.18
CA ASN A 932 -18.56 29.46 51.42
C ASN A 932 -18.45 29.19 49.91
N TYR A 933 -17.33 28.61 49.47
CA TYR A 933 -17.04 28.33 48.06
C TYR A 933 -17.29 26.86 47.69
N GLN A 934 -18.00 26.66 46.58
CA GLN A 934 -18.23 25.36 45.96
C GLN A 934 -17.57 25.35 44.57
N PRO A 935 -16.49 24.57 44.35
CA PRO A 935 -15.82 24.51 43.05
C PRO A 935 -16.71 23.82 42.01
N ARG A 936 -16.50 24.16 40.73
CA ARG A 936 -17.28 23.70 39.58
C ARG A 936 -17.55 22.20 39.57
N TRP A 937 -16.57 21.36 39.90
CA TRP A 937 -16.70 19.90 39.87
C TRP A 937 -17.60 19.31 40.97
N LYS A 938 -18.03 20.11 41.96
CA LYS A 938 -19.01 19.69 42.98
C LYS A 938 -20.45 20.12 42.64
N ILE A 939 -20.66 20.82 41.53
CA ILE A 939 -21.95 21.41 41.16
C ILE A 939 -22.64 20.53 40.11
N ASN A 940 -23.74 19.87 40.48
CA ASN A 940 -24.38 18.84 39.65
C ASN A 940 -25.44 19.36 38.65
N LYS A 941 -25.94 20.60 38.77
CA LYS A 941 -27.01 21.14 37.90
C LYS A 941 -27.05 22.67 37.89
N VAL A 942 -26.44 23.34 36.91
CA VAL A 942 -26.73 24.77 36.66
C VAL A 942 -26.51 25.12 35.18
N ASP A 943 -27.48 25.79 34.55
CA ASP A 943 -27.39 26.37 33.19
C ASP A 943 -26.21 27.36 33.04
N GLN A 944 -25.68 27.85 34.17
CA GLN A 944 -24.55 28.77 34.29
C GLN A 944 -23.18 28.11 34.02
N GLN A 945 -23.09 26.77 33.89
CA GLN A 945 -21.84 26.09 33.49
C GLN A 945 -21.40 26.40 32.05
N SER A 946 -22.27 27.02 31.26
CA SER A 946 -21.98 27.52 29.91
C SER A 946 -21.05 28.73 29.89
N MET A 947 -20.92 29.48 31.00
CA MET A 947 -20.01 30.62 31.11
C MET A 947 -18.55 30.18 31.12
N ARG A 948 -17.72 30.81 30.27
CA ARG A 948 -16.28 30.56 30.26
C ARG A 948 -15.64 30.98 31.57
N LYS A 949 -14.58 30.26 31.95
CA LYS A 949 -13.85 30.47 33.21
C LYS A 949 -14.73 30.39 34.47
N PHE A 950 -15.92 29.77 34.37
CA PHE A 950 -16.72 29.39 35.54
C PHE A 950 -15.90 28.48 36.44
N ASP A 951 -15.61 28.98 37.64
CA ASP A 951 -14.74 28.31 38.60
C ASP A 951 -15.56 27.66 39.72
N GLY A 952 -16.71 28.25 40.07
CA GLY A 952 -17.59 27.73 41.11
C GLY A 952 -18.67 28.73 41.56
N LEU A 953 -19.24 28.47 42.74
CA LEU A 953 -20.21 29.35 43.40
C LEU A 953 -19.68 29.76 44.77
N TYR A 954 -19.84 31.03 45.16
CA TYR A 954 -19.58 31.53 46.51
C TYR A 954 -20.89 32.03 47.10
N ASN A 955 -21.44 31.37 48.13
CA ASN A 955 -22.78 31.67 48.66
C ASN A 955 -23.86 31.80 47.55
N GLU A 956 -23.89 30.81 46.65
CA GLU A 956 -24.77 30.74 45.46
C GLU A 956 -24.51 31.82 44.39
N THR A 957 -23.52 32.68 44.57
CA THR A 957 -23.11 33.67 43.57
C THR A 957 -22.04 33.11 42.64
N VAL A 958 -22.19 33.35 41.33
CA VAL A 958 -21.25 32.90 40.29
C VAL A 958 -19.85 33.46 40.51
N VAL A 959 -18.85 32.59 40.51
CA VAL A 959 -17.43 32.93 40.61
C VAL A 959 -16.72 32.60 39.31
N LEU A 960 -16.10 33.60 38.69
CA LEU A 960 -15.33 33.49 37.46
C LEU A 960 -13.89 33.89 37.70
N ARG A 961 -12.97 33.16 37.09
CA ARG A 961 -11.55 33.53 37.10
C ARG A 961 -11.26 34.51 35.97
N ALA A 962 -10.87 35.75 36.31
CA ALA A 962 -10.70 36.84 35.34
C ALA A 962 -9.25 37.38 35.32
N PRO A 963 -8.80 37.99 34.21
CA PRO A 963 -7.48 38.62 34.11
C PRO A 963 -7.43 40.00 34.80
N ILE A 964 -7.99 40.11 36.02
CA ILE A 964 -7.90 41.30 36.87
C ILE A 964 -6.59 41.31 37.68
N LYS A 965 -6.33 42.38 38.42
CA LYS A 965 -5.18 42.50 39.33
C LYS A 965 -5.05 41.20 40.18
N PRO A 966 -3.84 40.58 40.28
CA PRO A 966 -3.69 39.21 40.80
C PRO A 966 -4.32 38.95 42.17
N LYS A 967 -4.37 39.98 43.01
CA LYS A 967 -4.88 39.95 44.39
C LYS A 967 -6.16 40.74 44.58
N SER A 968 -6.93 40.92 43.51
CA SER A 968 -8.17 41.67 43.59
C SER A 968 -9.36 40.76 43.36
N VAL A 969 -10.48 41.13 43.96
CA VAL A 969 -11.81 40.56 43.71
C VAL A 969 -12.70 41.70 43.26
N VAL A 970 -13.42 41.51 42.15
CA VAL A 970 -14.49 42.42 41.72
C VAL A 970 -15.82 41.73 41.99
N ILE A 971 -16.71 42.38 42.74
CA ILE A 971 -18.06 41.90 42.99
C ILE A 971 -19.01 42.92 42.39
N TYR A 972 -19.73 42.56 41.33
CA TYR A 972 -20.59 43.51 40.61
C TYR A 972 -21.77 42.81 39.92
N ASP A 973 -22.81 43.56 39.60
CA ASP A 973 -23.96 43.09 38.81
C ASP A 973 -23.83 43.52 37.34
N PRO A 974 -23.54 42.57 36.41
CA PRO A 974 -23.40 42.90 34.99
C PRO A 974 -24.66 43.49 34.38
N SER A 975 -25.84 43.13 34.89
CA SER A 975 -27.13 43.61 34.39
C SER A 975 -27.43 45.06 34.75
N LYS A 976 -26.68 45.64 35.71
CA LYS A 976 -26.88 47.00 36.20
C LYS A 976 -25.64 47.90 36.10
N PHE A 977 -24.47 47.32 35.81
CA PHE A 977 -23.22 48.07 35.72
C PHE A 977 -23.11 48.94 34.46
N GLY A 978 -23.57 48.46 33.31
CA GLY A 978 -23.58 49.23 32.06
C GLY A 978 -23.93 48.34 30.86
N ASN A 979 -23.91 48.89 29.64
CA ASN A 979 -24.07 48.12 28.41
C ASN A 979 -22.73 48.02 27.68
N LEU A 980 -22.29 46.80 27.34
CA LEU A 980 -21.12 46.59 26.50
C LEU A 980 -21.54 46.84 25.05
N LYS A 981 -21.07 47.94 24.47
CA LYS A 981 -21.40 48.37 23.11
C LYS A 981 -20.24 48.00 22.18
N GLN A 982 -20.48 47.14 21.20
CA GLN A 982 -19.54 46.84 20.12
C GLN A 982 -19.95 47.62 18.89
N TYR A 983 -19.09 48.55 18.44
CA TYR A 983 -19.38 49.40 17.28
C TYR A 983 -18.73 48.86 16.01
N LYS A 984 -19.23 49.34 14.87
CA LYS A 984 -18.65 49.11 13.55
C LYS A 984 -17.34 49.88 13.40
N VAL A 985 -16.35 49.26 12.76
CA VAL A 985 -15.02 49.86 12.53
C VAL A 985 -14.82 50.29 11.07
N ASP A 986 -15.42 49.57 10.12
CA ASP A 986 -15.25 49.80 8.68
C ASP A 986 -16.59 50.03 7.99
N LYS A 987 -16.82 51.22 7.40
CA LYS A 987 -18.07 51.61 6.74
C LYS A 987 -18.47 50.65 5.61
N ASP A 988 -17.50 50.04 4.93
CA ASP A 988 -17.72 49.27 3.70
C ASP A 988 -18.04 47.80 3.96
N LYS A 989 -17.88 47.32 5.20
CA LYS A 989 -18.19 45.93 5.61
C LYS A 989 -19.24 45.91 6.73
N PRO A 990 -20.55 45.90 6.38
CA PRO A 990 -21.63 46.09 7.35
C PRO A 990 -21.88 44.94 8.32
N ASP A 991 -21.34 43.75 8.05
CA ASP A 991 -21.63 42.55 8.84
C ASP A 991 -20.46 42.12 9.74
N PHE A 992 -19.46 43.00 9.95
CA PHE A 992 -18.23 42.63 10.64
C PHE A 992 -17.75 43.65 11.70
N PRO A 993 -17.58 43.24 12.98
CA PRO A 993 -17.27 44.16 14.08
C PRO A 993 -15.79 44.52 14.23
N LEU A 994 -14.90 43.94 13.42
CA LEU A 994 -13.45 44.20 13.44
C LEU A 994 -13.01 44.82 12.11
N LEU A 995 -11.98 45.66 12.09
CA LEU A 995 -11.23 45.91 10.85
C LEU A 995 -10.02 44.98 10.85
N LEU A 996 -10.02 44.02 9.93
CA LEU A 996 -8.89 43.12 9.68
C LEU A 996 -8.23 43.50 8.36
N SER A 997 -6.93 43.76 8.41
CA SER A 997 -6.14 44.04 7.21
C SER A 997 -4.77 43.38 7.33
N VAL A 998 -4.42 42.60 6.31
CA VAL A 998 -3.07 42.11 6.07
C VAL A 998 -2.59 42.81 4.80
N LYS A 999 -1.51 43.58 4.89
CA LYS A 999 -0.92 44.28 3.75
C LYS A 999 0.52 43.85 3.58
N GLU A 1000 0.89 43.55 2.35
CA GLU A 1000 2.30 43.37 2.01
C GLU A 1000 3.06 44.68 2.19
N ILE A 1001 4.29 44.57 2.68
CA ILE A 1001 5.19 45.71 2.78
C ILE A 1001 5.90 45.87 1.44
N SER A 1002 5.65 46.98 0.74
CA SER A 1002 6.32 47.29 -0.53
C SER A 1002 7.80 47.64 -0.31
N ALA A 1003 8.61 47.61 -1.38
CA ALA A 1003 10.02 48.04 -1.31
C ALA A 1003 10.18 49.48 -0.77
N GLU A 1004 9.32 50.39 -1.21
CA GLU A 1004 9.32 51.78 -0.74
C GLU A 1004 8.94 51.89 0.74
N GLN A 1005 8.00 51.06 1.21
CA GLN A 1005 7.63 51.01 2.62
C GLN A 1005 8.74 50.38 3.46
N ALA A 1006 9.38 49.33 2.98
CA ALA A 1006 10.51 48.68 3.62
C ALA A 1006 11.66 49.68 3.88
N GLN A 1007 12.00 50.50 2.88
CA GLN A 1007 12.99 51.58 3.03
C GLN A 1007 12.62 52.58 4.12
N LYS A 1008 11.33 52.93 4.27
CA LYS A 1008 10.88 53.84 5.35
C LYS A 1008 10.99 53.22 6.75
N TYR A 1009 10.93 51.89 6.84
CA TYR A 1009 11.08 51.15 8.10
C TYR A 1009 12.55 51.00 8.54
N ILE A 1010 13.49 51.06 7.60
CA ILE A 1010 14.94 51.01 7.89
C ILE A 1010 15.39 52.39 8.40
N LYS A 1011 15.34 52.59 9.72
CA LYS A 1011 15.74 53.85 10.38
C LYS A 1011 17.15 53.83 10.98
N THR A 1012 17.74 52.65 11.15
CA THR A 1012 19.06 52.43 11.74
C THR A 1012 19.71 51.21 11.10
N PRO A 1013 21.05 51.18 10.95
CA PRO A 1013 21.75 50.00 10.45
C PRO A 1013 21.41 48.78 11.31
N PHE A 1014 20.83 47.77 10.67
CA PHE A 1014 20.42 46.53 11.31
C PHE A 1014 21.59 45.54 11.25
N THR A 1015 21.93 44.97 12.40
CA THR A 1015 22.87 43.85 12.48
C THR A 1015 22.06 42.56 12.49
N ASP A 1016 22.47 41.60 11.68
CA ASP A 1016 21.83 40.29 11.69
C ASP A 1016 22.03 39.64 13.07
N PRO A 1017 20.96 39.18 13.74
CA PRO A 1017 21.05 38.67 15.11
C PRO A 1017 21.81 37.34 15.22
N GLU A 1018 21.95 36.57 14.14
CA GLU A 1018 22.70 35.31 14.14
C GLU A 1018 24.18 35.54 13.86
N THR A 1019 24.51 36.40 12.89
CA THR A 1019 25.90 36.62 12.46
C THR A 1019 26.58 37.82 13.12
N GLY A 1020 25.81 38.76 13.68
CA GLY A 1020 26.30 40.02 14.23
C GLY A 1020 26.80 41.02 13.18
N LEU A 1021 26.73 40.70 11.89
CA LEU A 1021 27.20 41.54 10.80
C LEU A 1021 26.14 42.58 10.39
N ALA A 1022 26.59 43.76 9.98
CA ALA A 1022 25.71 44.78 9.42
C ALA A 1022 25.17 44.30 8.06
N LEU A 1023 23.85 44.29 7.90
CA LEU A 1023 23.21 43.93 6.63
C LEU A 1023 23.31 45.09 5.63
N SER A 1024 23.43 44.76 4.34
CA SER A 1024 23.28 45.76 3.27
C SER A 1024 21.87 46.34 3.28
N GLU A 1025 21.69 47.58 2.79
CA GLU A 1025 20.36 48.21 2.72
C GLU A 1025 19.35 47.36 1.93
N GLU A 1026 19.82 46.69 0.88
CA GLU A 1026 19.01 45.78 0.07
C GLU A 1026 18.60 44.52 0.84
N ALA A 1027 19.51 43.91 1.62
CA ALA A 1027 19.18 42.78 2.48
C ALA A 1027 18.22 43.17 3.61
N MET A 1028 18.41 44.35 4.21
CA MET A 1028 17.47 44.90 5.21
C MET A 1028 16.09 45.11 4.60
N SER A 1029 16.01 45.65 3.38
CA SER A 1029 14.75 45.86 2.66
C SER A 1029 14.04 44.53 2.42
N ARG A 1030 14.75 43.52 1.88
CA ARG A 1030 14.22 42.16 1.68
C ARG A 1030 13.70 41.56 2.99
N LYS A 1031 14.45 41.67 4.08
CA LYS A 1031 14.06 41.15 5.41
C LYS A 1031 12.81 41.81 5.97
N VAL A 1032 12.61 43.10 5.70
CA VAL A 1032 11.36 43.80 6.06
C VAL A 1032 10.19 43.35 5.16
N GLN A 1033 10.41 43.15 3.86
CA GLN A 1033 9.39 42.66 2.91
C GLN A 1033 8.92 41.22 3.17
N GLN A 1034 9.71 40.42 3.89
CA GLN A 1034 9.31 39.10 4.37
C GLN A 1034 8.28 39.16 5.50
N ASN A 1035 7.85 40.36 5.91
CA ASN A 1035 6.75 40.56 6.82
C ASN A 1035 5.56 41.20 6.11
N VAL A 1036 4.39 41.02 6.71
CA VAL A 1036 3.18 41.75 6.36
C VAL A 1036 2.74 42.62 7.53
N GLU A 1037 2.11 43.74 7.21
CA GLU A 1037 1.46 44.58 8.21
C GLU A 1037 0.11 43.96 8.57
N LEU A 1038 -0.01 43.42 9.78
CA LEU A 1038 -1.29 43.04 10.35
C LEU A 1038 -1.86 44.21 11.13
N THR A 1039 -3.05 44.65 10.73
CA THR A 1039 -3.85 45.62 11.47
C THR A 1039 -5.16 44.97 11.91
N ILE A 1040 -5.39 44.94 13.21
CA ILE A 1040 -6.68 44.58 13.83
C ILE A 1040 -7.16 45.80 14.61
N LEU A 1041 -8.33 46.30 14.28
CA LEU A 1041 -8.99 47.34 15.06
C LEU A 1041 -10.33 46.85 15.59
N GLN A 1042 -10.60 47.17 16.86
CA GLN A 1042 -11.87 46.91 17.54
C GLN A 1042 -12.31 48.18 18.27
N LEU A 1043 -13.59 48.53 18.14
CA LEU A 1043 -14.22 49.65 18.85
C LEU A 1043 -15.26 49.14 19.84
N ILE A 1044 -14.91 49.16 21.12
CA ILE A 1044 -15.79 48.78 22.23
C ILE A 1044 -15.82 49.86 23.29
N ASP A 1045 -16.95 49.97 23.97
CA ASP A 1045 -17.16 50.88 25.10
C ASP A 1045 -18.20 50.31 26.06
N ILE A 1046 -18.19 50.78 27.31
CA ILE A 1046 -19.23 50.49 28.28
C ILE A 1046 -20.02 51.78 28.51
N GLY A 1047 -21.23 51.82 27.94
CA GLY A 1047 -22.13 52.96 28.12
C GLY A 1047 -22.89 52.89 29.45
N ASP A 1048 -23.21 54.07 29.98
CA ASP A 1048 -24.15 54.25 31.10
C ASP A 1048 -23.68 53.58 32.40
N ILE A 1049 -22.40 53.77 32.75
CA ILE A 1049 -21.77 53.10 33.90
C ILE A 1049 -22.41 53.52 35.22
N ASN A 1050 -22.88 52.54 35.99
CA ASN A 1050 -23.38 52.72 37.35
C ASN A 1050 -22.31 52.32 38.36
N SER A 1051 -21.62 53.30 38.94
CA SER A 1051 -20.56 53.08 39.94
C SER A 1051 -21.05 52.38 41.22
N ASN A 1052 -22.35 52.39 41.50
CA ASN A 1052 -22.95 51.70 42.65
C ASN A 1052 -23.28 50.22 42.40
N ALA A 1053 -23.07 49.72 41.18
CA ALA A 1053 -23.40 48.35 40.81
C ALA A 1053 -22.35 47.31 41.23
N GLY A 1054 -21.28 47.71 41.92
CA GLY A 1054 -20.25 46.79 42.38
C GLY A 1054 -19.16 47.42 43.24
N VAL A 1055 -18.20 46.59 43.63
CA VAL A 1055 -17.03 46.95 44.44
C VAL A 1055 -15.80 46.21 43.92
N VAL A 1056 -14.62 46.80 44.08
CA VAL A 1056 -13.32 46.15 43.86
C VAL A 1056 -12.61 46.05 45.21
N ILE A 1057 -12.22 44.85 45.59
CA ILE A 1057 -11.54 44.57 46.86
C ILE A 1057 -10.10 44.17 46.54
N ASN A 1058 -9.13 44.94 47.02
CA ASN A 1058 -7.71 44.67 46.85
C ASN A 1058 -7.16 44.03 48.13
N PHE A 1059 -6.57 42.84 48.01
CA PHE A 1059 -5.96 42.14 49.13
C PHE A 1059 -4.46 42.45 49.20
N ASP A 1060 -4.06 43.23 50.20
CA ASP A 1060 -2.66 43.61 50.37
C ASP A 1060 -1.81 42.42 50.84
N LYS A 1061 -0.53 42.44 50.45
CA LYS A 1061 0.46 41.50 50.98
C LYS A 1061 0.73 41.94 52.42
N GLU A 1062 0.63 41.02 53.38
CA GLU A 1062 1.20 41.21 54.72
C GLU A 1062 2.53 41.95 54.60
N THR A 1063 2.65 43.07 55.31
CA THR A 1063 3.91 43.75 55.59
C THR A 1063 4.81 42.75 56.31
N LEU A 1064 5.61 42.02 55.54
CA LEU A 1064 6.67 41.14 56.05
C LEU A 1064 7.76 42.00 56.70
N VAL A 1065 7.55 42.34 57.98
CA VAL A 1065 8.63 42.68 58.90
C VAL A 1065 9.34 41.38 59.24
N SER A 1066 10.40 41.05 58.50
CA SER A 1066 11.58 40.39 59.09
C SER A 1066 12.78 40.52 58.14
N LYS A 1067 13.68 41.42 58.52
CA LYS A 1067 15.09 41.37 58.12
C LYS A 1067 15.65 40.00 58.49
N THR A 1068 15.98 39.18 57.50
CA THR A 1068 17.01 38.14 57.69
C THR A 1068 17.98 38.19 56.53
N THR A 1069 19.15 38.72 56.84
CA THR A 1069 20.38 38.83 56.06
C THR A 1069 20.75 37.48 55.44
N ARG A 1070 20.64 37.36 54.11
CA ARG A 1070 21.22 36.25 53.36
C ARG A 1070 22.67 36.60 52.99
N LYS A 1071 23.61 36.09 53.81
CA LYS A 1071 25.04 36.00 53.48
C LYS A 1071 25.21 35.18 52.19
N LYS A 1072 25.88 35.76 51.18
CA LYS A 1072 26.47 35.04 50.05
C LYS A 1072 27.58 34.14 50.60
N THR A 1073 27.40 32.83 50.54
CA THR A 1073 28.52 31.86 50.54
C THR A 1073 28.68 31.32 49.13
N SER A 1074 29.78 31.71 48.50
CA SER A 1074 30.35 31.04 47.33
C SER A 1074 30.61 29.59 47.67
N ASN A 1075 30.11 28.65 46.86
CA ASN A 1075 30.66 27.31 46.83
C ASN A 1075 30.93 26.90 45.38
N LYS A 1076 32.23 26.99 45.06
CA LYS A 1076 32.89 26.44 43.90
C LYS A 1076 32.97 24.92 44.13
N LYS A 1077 32.33 24.11 43.30
CA LYS A 1077 32.60 22.66 43.24
C LYS A 1077 32.68 22.22 41.78
N THR A 1078 33.92 22.04 41.36
CA THR A 1078 34.38 21.06 40.38
C THR A 1078 33.82 19.68 40.71
N LYS A 1079 33.38 18.94 39.69
CA LYS A 1079 33.61 17.48 39.60
C LYS A 1079 33.46 16.98 38.17
N SER A 1080 34.54 16.34 37.75
CA SER A 1080 34.75 15.47 36.60
C SER A 1080 34.00 14.14 36.71
N ALA A 1081 33.68 13.57 35.54
CA ALA A 1081 33.63 12.16 35.15
C ALA A 1081 32.84 11.13 35.99
N SER A 1082 31.75 10.63 35.39
CA SER A 1082 31.54 9.21 35.04
C SER A 1082 30.47 9.13 33.96
#